data_AF-A0A450WB19-F1
#
_entry.id   AF-A0A450WB19-F1
#
_cell.length_a   1.000
_cell.length_b   1.000
_cell.length_c   1.000
_cell.angle_alpha   90.00
_cell.angle_beta   90.00
_cell.angle_gamma   90.00
#
_symmetry.space_group_name_H-M   'P 1'
#
loop_
_entity.id
_entity.type
_entity.pdbx_description
1 polymer ?
#
loop_
_entity_poly.entity_id
_entity_poly.type
_entity_poly.pdbx_seq_one_letter_code
_entity_poly.pdbx_strand_id
1 'polypeptide(L)'
;MSCRLDAKLGWLSLSTPLGYAPGFGCAGLRDEIMMQNDAVIGKAFRWSLVALLVIAVIVGLGVYFFRVGDVPSAVGVSTVLGPREQTMPTGEPSPPAVSFTDITEEAGIDFVHVNGAYGDKLLPETMGGGVAIFDYDGDGNQDLLLVNGDYWPGHAPGTAAPPPVMALYRNDGTGRFTDVTKDAGLDVSFYGMGVATGDYDNDGWVDVFFTAVGRNRLFHNERGRFREVTDVAGVAGDAREWSTGSAFLDYDNDGDLDLFVANYVHWSREIDLAIGFQLTGIGRAYGPPTTFAGTYPYLYRNDGDGTFTDVSRESGIQVDNPATSQPMAKTLGVAPMDVDGDGFLDIFLANDTVRNFLFHNQGDGSFQEQGIMLGVAFDRNGAATGAMGSDATYYRNDDNLGVAVGNFANEMSSLYVSEGGAPFADESIGEGIGTASRLALTFGVFFFDYDLDGRPDLFQANGHLEEDINLVQSSQHYAQLPQLFWNCGPDAQAAFRRVLPFDDRDGLARPLVGRGAAFGDMDNDGDPDIVITQVGRRPVLMRNDQTLGHRWLRIGLTGNSLGKGNTGGVNRDAIGAWVEVTTGHITQRRQVMPARGYLSQVELPLTFGLGTARHIDGVRVSWPDGTSQEIPGVGANSFVRIEKR
;
A
#
# COMPACT_ATOMS: atom_id res chain seq x y z
N MET A 1 5.57 -67.68 22.61
CA MET A 1 5.15 -66.92 23.81
C MET A 1 3.94 -66.08 23.39
N SER A 2 2.73 -66.13 23.97
CA SER A 2 2.25 -66.39 25.36
C SER A 2 2.77 -65.31 26.33
N CYS A 3 1.96 -64.53 27.07
CA CYS A 3 0.48 -64.44 27.27
C CYS A 3 0.15 -63.03 27.86
N ARG A 4 -1.06 -62.52 28.20
CA ARG A 4 -2.48 -62.96 28.42
C ARG A 4 -3.44 -61.83 27.93
N LEU A 5 -4.75 -61.98 27.66
CA LEU A 5 -5.97 -61.98 28.53
C LEU A 5 -6.06 -60.81 29.55
N ASP A 6 -7.21 -60.16 29.81
CA ASP A 6 -8.65 -60.37 29.47
C ASP A 6 -9.32 -58.99 29.17
N ALA A 7 -10.33 -58.80 28.29
CA ALA A 7 -11.77 -59.18 28.35
C ALA A 7 -12.60 -58.39 29.41
N LYS A 8 -13.90 -58.06 29.29
CA LYS A 8 -15.06 -58.45 28.42
C LYS A 8 -16.18 -57.37 28.63
N LEU A 9 -17.31 -57.24 27.91
CA LEU A 9 -17.98 -57.93 26.77
C LEU A 9 -18.79 -56.85 25.97
N GLY A 10 -20.06 -57.08 25.59
CA GLY A 10 -20.95 -56.14 24.90
C GLY A 10 -22.36 -56.69 24.61
N TRP A 11 -23.16 -55.91 23.87
CA TRP A 11 -24.54 -56.17 23.37
C TRP A 11 -24.82 -57.58 22.80
N LEU A 12 -26.07 -58.08 22.89
CA LEU A 12 -27.02 -58.13 21.75
C LEU A 12 -28.44 -58.64 22.12
N SER A 13 -29.35 -58.64 21.14
CA SER A 13 -30.77 -59.05 21.19
C SER A 13 -31.03 -60.52 20.80
N LEU A 14 -32.27 -61.01 21.01
CA LEU A 14 -32.86 -62.17 20.31
C LEU A 14 -34.40 -62.21 20.44
N SER A 15 -35.07 -63.06 19.64
CA SER A 15 -36.53 -62.96 19.37
C SER A 15 -37.23 -64.31 19.12
N THR A 16 -38.45 -64.49 19.69
CA THR A 16 -39.52 -65.48 19.32
C THR A 16 -39.14 -66.99 19.39
N PRO A 17 -40.06 -68.00 19.24
CA PRO A 17 -41.50 -67.97 18.87
C PRO A 17 -42.48 -68.89 19.68
N LEU A 18 -43.79 -68.80 19.34
CA LEU A 18 -44.88 -69.83 19.27
C LEU A 18 -45.13 -70.89 20.38
N GLY A 19 -46.41 -71.11 20.78
CA GLY A 19 -46.83 -72.42 21.38
C GLY A 19 -48.16 -72.62 22.14
N TYR A 20 -49.34 -72.58 21.48
CA TYR A 20 -50.60 -73.32 21.80
C TYR A 20 -51.40 -73.14 23.15
N ALA A 21 -52.65 -73.62 23.15
CA ALA A 21 -53.70 -73.55 24.21
C ALA A 21 -54.27 -74.98 24.55
N PRO A 22 -55.50 -75.30 25.11
CA PRO A 22 -56.82 -74.60 25.04
C PRO A 22 -57.83 -74.72 26.26
N GLY A 23 -59.04 -74.14 26.09
CA GLY A 23 -60.30 -74.41 26.84
C GLY A 23 -60.57 -73.48 28.05
N PHE A 24 -61.78 -72.95 28.36
CA PHE A 24 -63.17 -72.94 27.82
C PHE A 24 -63.80 -71.54 28.16
N GLY A 25 -64.99 -71.08 27.75
CA GLY A 25 -66.15 -71.61 27.01
C GLY A 25 -67.28 -70.54 26.82
N CYS A 26 -68.52 -70.95 26.50
CA CYS A 26 -69.73 -70.10 26.35
C CYS A 26 -70.49 -69.89 27.69
N ALA A 27 -71.44 -68.97 27.97
CA ALA A 27 -72.08 -67.76 27.35
C ALA A 27 -72.98 -67.11 28.47
N GLY A 28 -73.69 -65.96 28.35
CA GLY A 28 -73.86 -64.91 27.32
C GLY A 28 -75.23 -64.17 27.43
N LEU A 29 -75.31 -62.93 26.90
CA LEU A 29 -76.48 -62.02 26.76
C LEU A 29 -77.11 -61.28 27.99
N ARG A 30 -77.46 -60.00 27.71
CA ARG A 30 -78.53 -59.12 28.24
C ARG A 30 -78.37 -58.26 29.52
N ASP A 31 -78.19 -56.96 29.25
CA ASP A 31 -79.09 -55.83 29.54
C ASP A 31 -79.40 -55.38 31.00
N GLU A 32 -79.10 -54.08 31.21
CA GLU A 32 -79.77 -53.08 32.07
C GLU A 32 -80.06 -53.35 33.57
N ILE A 33 -79.49 -52.48 34.42
CA ILE A 33 -80.30 -51.50 35.18
C ILE A 33 -79.44 -50.27 35.53
N MET A 34 -80.09 -49.11 35.66
CA MET A 34 -79.46 -47.77 35.69
C MET A 34 -79.31 -47.16 37.11
N MET A 35 -78.69 -45.96 37.16
CA MET A 35 -78.66 -44.98 38.26
C MET A 35 -77.82 -45.27 39.52
N GLN A 36 -76.68 -44.55 39.66
CA GLN A 36 -76.58 -43.34 40.51
C GLN A 36 -75.14 -42.75 40.55
N ASN A 37 -74.95 -41.53 40.02
CA ASN A 37 -74.15 -40.40 40.61
C ASN A 37 -73.56 -39.37 39.61
N ASP A 38 -74.33 -38.87 38.65
CA ASP A 38 -73.89 -37.76 37.77
C ASP A 38 -73.52 -36.47 38.56
N ALA A 39 -74.11 -36.29 39.75
CA ALA A 39 -73.77 -35.22 40.68
C ALA A 39 -72.31 -35.28 41.19
N VAL A 40 -71.70 -36.47 41.24
CA VAL A 40 -70.28 -36.64 41.62
C VAL A 40 -69.38 -36.33 40.42
N ILE A 41 -69.71 -36.84 39.24
CA ILE A 41 -68.95 -36.61 38.01
C ILE A 41 -68.91 -35.13 37.65
N GLY A 42 -70.06 -34.45 37.65
CA GLY A 42 -70.14 -33.01 37.36
C GLY A 42 -69.39 -32.13 38.38
N LYS A 43 -69.25 -32.59 39.63
CA LYS A 43 -68.47 -31.90 40.66
C LYS A 43 -66.97 -32.15 40.48
N ALA A 44 -66.57 -33.38 40.20
CA ALA A 44 -65.18 -33.74 39.88
C ALA A 44 -64.69 -33.00 38.64
N PHE A 45 -65.47 -33.01 37.54
CA PHE A 45 -65.10 -32.34 36.29
C PHE A 45 -64.95 -30.81 36.47
N ARG A 46 -65.80 -30.18 37.28
CA ARG A 46 -65.63 -28.76 37.67
C ARG A 46 -64.33 -28.52 38.44
N TRP A 47 -63.97 -29.37 39.41
CA TRP A 47 -62.71 -29.24 40.14
C TRP A 47 -61.49 -29.52 39.25
N SER A 48 -61.55 -30.49 38.33
CA SER A 48 -60.49 -30.72 37.34
C SER A 48 -60.32 -29.54 36.39
N LEU A 49 -61.41 -28.91 35.93
CA LEU A 49 -61.35 -27.76 35.03
C LEU A 49 -60.84 -26.50 35.74
N VAL A 50 -61.20 -26.30 37.02
CA VAL A 50 -60.60 -25.26 37.87
C VAL A 50 -59.11 -25.54 38.12
N ALA A 51 -58.72 -26.78 38.41
CA ALA A 51 -57.32 -27.15 38.61
C ALA A 51 -56.48 -26.94 37.34
N LEU A 52 -57.00 -27.29 36.17
CA LEU A 52 -56.36 -27.01 34.88
C LEU A 52 -56.24 -25.51 34.60
N LEU A 53 -57.25 -24.71 34.95
CA LEU A 53 -57.18 -23.24 34.86
C LEU A 53 -56.12 -22.66 35.80
N VAL A 54 -56.04 -23.15 37.05
CA VAL A 54 -55.00 -22.74 38.01
C VAL A 54 -53.61 -23.15 37.54
N ILE A 55 -53.44 -24.36 36.99
CA ILE A 55 -52.16 -24.80 36.39
C ILE A 55 -51.81 -23.93 35.18
N ALA A 56 -52.76 -23.64 34.28
CA ALA A 56 -52.53 -22.77 33.13
C ALA A 56 -52.17 -21.33 33.54
N VAL A 57 -52.76 -20.80 34.61
CA VAL A 57 -52.39 -19.49 35.18
C VAL A 57 -51.02 -19.54 35.85
N ILE A 58 -50.67 -20.60 36.59
CA ILE A 58 -49.34 -20.76 37.20
C ILE A 58 -48.25 -20.92 36.13
N VAL A 59 -48.51 -21.70 35.06
CA VAL A 59 -47.59 -21.83 33.92
C VAL A 59 -47.51 -20.53 33.13
N GLY A 60 -48.63 -19.83 32.92
CA GLY A 60 -48.66 -18.52 32.26
C GLY A 60 -47.91 -17.44 33.04
N LEU A 61 -48.09 -17.38 34.36
CA LEU A 61 -47.31 -16.50 35.25
C LEU A 61 -45.84 -16.92 35.30
N GLY A 62 -45.53 -18.23 35.31
CA GLY A 62 -44.17 -18.73 35.21
C GLY A 62 -43.49 -18.26 33.91
N VAL A 63 -44.13 -18.47 32.76
CA VAL A 63 -43.63 -17.98 31.46
C VAL A 63 -43.56 -16.46 31.42
N TYR A 64 -44.46 -15.73 32.09
CA TYR A 64 -44.39 -14.28 32.23
C TYR A 64 -43.16 -13.85 33.03
N PHE A 65 -42.95 -14.38 34.24
CA PHE A 65 -41.79 -14.05 35.08
C PHE A 65 -40.45 -14.59 34.55
N PHE A 66 -40.45 -15.63 33.71
CA PHE A 66 -39.25 -16.10 32.98
C PHE A 66 -39.01 -15.38 31.64
N ARG A 67 -39.99 -14.64 31.09
CA ARG A 67 -39.80 -13.77 29.91
C ARG A 67 -39.59 -12.30 30.26
N VAL A 68 -40.17 -11.84 31.36
CA VAL A 68 -39.76 -10.61 32.06
C VAL A 68 -38.56 -10.96 32.94
N GLY A 69 -37.49 -11.42 32.30
CA GLY A 69 -36.15 -11.18 32.82
C GLY A 69 -35.90 -9.67 32.86
N ASP A 70 -34.90 -9.24 33.64
CA ASP A 70 -34.65 -7.83 33.87
C ASP A 70 -34.63 -7.04 32.56
N VAL A 71 -35.47 -6.00 32.47
CA VAL A 71 -35.31 -4.96 31.45
C VAL A 71 -33.87 -4.48 31.62
N PRO A 72 -32.98 -4.61 30.61
CA PRO A 72 -31.59 -4.24 30.79
C PRO A 72 -31.54 -2.79 31.24
N SER A 73 -31.09 -2.55 32.48
CA SER A 73 -30.99 -1.22 33.07
C SER A 73 -30.26 -0.34 32.06
N ALA A 74 -31.01 0.55 31.41
CA ALA A 74 -30.72 1.02 30.06
C ALA A 74 -29.24 1.37 29.97
N VAL A 75 -28.47 0.52 29.24
CA VAL A 75 -27.01 0.48 29.37
C VAL A 75 -26.55 1.90 29.20
N GLY A 76 -26.04 2.46 30.29
CA GLY A 76 -25.62 3.84 30.32
C GLY A 76 -24.57 3.95 29.24
N VAL A 77 -24.91 4.59 28.12
CA VAL A 77 -23.93 5.02 27.14
C VAL A 77 -23.17 6.13 27.84
N SER A 78 -22.25 5.69 28.69
CA SER A 78 -20.92 6.23 28.73
C SER A 78 -20.50 6.31 27.27
N THR A 79 -20.78 7.46 26.67
CA THR A 79 -19.81 8.09 25.81
C THR A 79 -18.52 8.09 26.61
N VAL A 80 -17.76 7.00 26.46
CA VAL A 80 -16.33 7.08 26.43
C VAL A 80 -16.08 8.21 25.47
N LEU A 81 -15.77 9.38 26.04
CA LEU A 81 -15.16 10.45 25.29
C LEU A 81 -13.89 9.80 24.76
N GLY A 82 -13.94 9.39 23.47
CA GLY A 82 -12.76 8.95 22.75
C GLY A 82 -11.66 9.96 23.03
N PRO A 83 -10.42 9.50 23.27
CA PRO A 83 -9.35 10.30 23.88
C PRO A 83 -9.39 11.69 23.26
N ARG A 84 -9.75 12.69 24.08
CA ARG A 84 -10.15 14.01 23.59
C ARG A 84 -9.14 14.44 22.55
N GLU A 85 -9.61 14.63 21.32
CA GLU A 85 -8.84 15.24 20.24
C GLU A 85 -8.04 16.38 20.85
N GLN A 86 -6.71 16.26 20.82
CA GLN A 86 -5.87 17.03 21.72
C GLN A 86 -6.03 18.50 21.35
N THR A 87 -6.81 19.23 22.15
CA THR A 87 -7.07 20.65 21.94
C THR A 87 -5.73 21.35 22.01
N MET A 88 -5.21 21.73 20.83
CA MET A 88 -3.85 22.20 20.59
C MET A 88 -3.30 22.97 21.78
N PRO A 89 -2.20 22.54 22.40
CA PRO A 89 -1.57 23.27 23.50
C PRO A 89 -1.39 24.73 23.09
N THR A 90 -1.97 25.65 23.86
CA THR A 90 -2.15 27.05 23.44
C THR A 90 -0.80 27.76 23.31
N GLY A 91 -0.27 27.81 22.09
CA GLY A 91 1.06 28.30 21.76
C GLY A 91 1.82 27.46 20.73
N GLU A 92 1.36 26.24 20.43
CA GLU A 92 1.97 25.41 19.37
C GLU A 92 1.60 25.90 17.95
N PRO A 93 2.51 25.76 16.98
CA PRO A 93 2.27 26.21 15.61
C PRO A 93 1.22 25.36 14.89
N SER A 94 0.40 26.02 14.07
CA SER A 94 -0.57 25.41 13.16
C SER A 94 0.02 25.29 11.75
N PRO A 95 -0.38 24.29 10.94
CA PRO A 95 -0.02 24.22 9.53
C PRO A 95 -0.33 25.52 8.76
N PRO A 96 0.50 25.89 7.78
CA PRO A 96 0.22 27.02 6.91
C PRO A 96 -0.99 26.76 6.01
N ALA A 97 -1.69 27.83 5.65
CA ALA A 97 -2.82 27.79 4.73
C ALA A 97 -2.34 27.79 3.28
N VAL A 98 -1.92 26.62 2.81
CA VAL A 98 -1.70 26.30 1.40
C VAL A 98 -2.86 25.45 0.92
N SER A 99 -3.32 25.62 -0.32
CA SER A 99 -4.47 24.91 -0.88
C SER A 99 -4.06 24.09 -2.09
N PHE A 100 -4.53 22.83 -2.14
CA PHE A 100 -4.41 22.01 -3.33
C PHE A 100 -5.67 22.16 -4.20
N THR A 101 -5.50 22.42 -5.49
CA THR A 101 -6.60 22.52 -6.47
C THR A 101 -6.59 21.31 -7.40
N ASP A 102 -7.69 20.56 -7.42
CA ASP A 102 -7.92 19.49 -8.42
C ASP A 102 -8.09 20.11 -9.82
N ILE A 103 -7.01 20.08 -10.61
CA ILE A 103 -6.95 20.60 -11.98
C ILE A 103 -7.19 19.51 -13.04
N THR A 104 -7.47 18.26 -12.66
CA THR A 104 -7.45 17.07 -13.55
C THR A 104 -8.19 17.25 -14.89
N GLU A 105 -9.35 17.92 -14.88
CA GLU A 105 -10.14 18.19 -16.09
C GLU A 105 -9.64 19.41 -16.89
N GLU A 106 -9.10 20.43 -16.23
CA GLU A 106 -8.46 21.56 -16.90
C GLU A 106 -7.11 21.15 -17.53
N ALA A 107 -6.38 20.26 -16.87
CA ALA A 107 -5.13 19.65 -17.31
C ALA A 107 -5.31 18.73 -18.54
N GLY A 108 -6.53 18.29 -18.85
CA GLY A 108 -6.84 17.44 -20.01
C GLY A 108 -6.71 15.92 -19.76
N ILE A 109 -6.56 15.48 -18.51
CA ILE A 109 -6.34 14.07 -18.17
C ILE A 109 -7.68 13.34 -18.08
N ASP A 110 -8.05 12.59 -19.12
CA ASP A 110 -9.33 11.88 -19.25
C ASP A 110 -9.28 10.37 -18.91
N PHE A 111 -8.08 9.81 -18.69
CA PHE A 111 -7.83 8.41 -18.32
C PHE A 111 -8.74 7.89 -17.19
N VAL A 112 -9.20 6.65 -17.33
CA VAL A 112 -9.94 5.89 -16.32
C VAL A 112 -9.27 4.54 -16.12
N HIS A 113 -8.84 4.24 -14.90
CA HIS A 113 -8.22 2.96 -14.58
C HIS A 113 -9.24 1.81 -14.70
N VAL A 114 -8.88 0.78 -15.47
CA VAL A 114 -9.60 -0.49 -15.57
C VAL A 114 -8.95 -1.49 -14.61
N ASN A 115 -9.68 -1.91 -13.58
CA ASN A 115 -9.21 -2.90 -12.60
C ASN A 115 -9.78 -4.32 -12.81
N GLY A 116 -10.54 -4.55 -13.88
CA GLY A 116 -11.15 -5.86 -14.14
C GLY A 116 -12.20 -6.31 -13.12
N ALA A 117 -12.73 -5.45 -12.25
CA ALA A 117 -13.73 -5.85 -11.25
C ALA A 117 -15.10 -6.15 -11.89
N TYR A 118 -15.51 -7.42 -11.85
CA TYR A 118 -16.83 -7.88 -12.34
C TYR A 118 -17.68 -8.59 -11.28
N GLY A 119 -17.30 -8.47 -10.00
CA GLY A 119 -17.99 -9.12 -8.87
C GLY A 119 -17.45 -10.51 -8.50
N ASP A 120 -16.47 -11.03 -9.24
CA ASP A 120 -15.67 -12.19 -8.81
C ASP A 120 -14.75 -11.85 -7.62
N LYS A 121 -14.55 -10.57 -7.27
CA LYS A 121 -13.79 -10.11 -6.10
C LYS A 121 -12.40 -10.76 -6.03
N LEU A 122 -11.64 -10.68 -7.12
CA LEU A 122 -10.30 -11.24 -7.21
C LEU A 122 -9.26 -10.25 -6.67
N LEU A 123 -8.26 -10.74 -5.94
CA LEU A 123 -7.32 -9.87 -5.21
C LEU A 123 -6.64 -8.77 -6.09
N PRO A 124 -6.19 -9.03 -7.34
CA PRO A 124 -5.62 -8.01 -8.21
C PRO A 124 -6.55 -6.84 -8.53
N GLU A 125 -7.88 -7.04 -8.48
CA GLU A 125 -8.89 -6.00 -8.77
C GLU A 125 -8.86 -4.84 -7.77
N THR A 126 -8.13 -4.98 -6.66
CA THR A 126 -7.96 -3.95 -5.61
C THR A 126 -6.58 -3.32 -5.59
N MET A 127 -5.67 -3.76 -6.46
CA MET A 127 -4.26 -3.42 -6.49
C MET A 127 -3.90 -2.71 -7.81
N GLY A 128 -2.62 -2.34 -7.97
CA GLY A 128 -2.13 -1.69 -9.18
C GLY A 128 -2.44 -0.20 -9.21
N GLY A 129 -2.45 0.38 -10.42
CA GLY A 129 -2.54 1.83 -10.61
C GLY A 129 -1.27 2.56 -10.17
N GLY A 130 -0.09 2.07 -10.54
CA GLY A 130 1.14 2.85 -10.46
C GLY A 130 1.10 4.12 -11.33
N VAL A 131 1.96 5.08 -11.02
CA VAL A 131 2.12 6.34 -11.76
C VAL A 131 3.59 6.77 -11.77
N ALA A 132 4.06 7.31 -12.88
CA ALA A 132 5.40 7.89 -13.00
C ALA A 132 5.34 9.33 -13.50
N ILE A 133 6.26 10.15 -12.99
CA ILE A 133 6.47 11.55 -13.38
C ILE A 133 7.91 11.69 -13.89
N PHE A 134 8.09 12.00 -15.17
CA PHE A 134 9.42 12.11 -15.79
C PHE A 134 9.38 12.87 -17.12
N ASP A 135 10.53 13.38 -17.57
CA ASP A 135 10.74 14.01 -18.89
C ASP A 135 11.00 12.91 -19.93
N TYR A 136 10.01 12.51 -20.75
CA TYR A 136 10.17 11.37 -21.67
C TYR A 136 10.68 11.75 -23.08
N ASP A 137 10.46 13.00 -23.52
CA ASP A 137 10.93 13.50 -24.82
C ASP A 137 12.03 14.59 -24.78
N GLY A 138 12.55 14.88 -23.58
CA GLY A 138 13.78 15.63 -23.36
C GLY A 138 13.61 17.15 -23.46
N ASP A 139 12.38 17.65 -23.42
CA ASP A 139 12.07 19.07 -23.57
C ASP A 139 12.25 19.87 -22.27
N GLY A 140 12.31 19.18 -21.12
CA GLY A 140 12.55 19.73 -19.79
C GLY A 140 11.33 19.79 -18.88
N ASN A 141 10.13 19.51 -19.39
CA ASN A 141 8.90 19.44 -18.60
C ASN A 141 8.74 18.07 -17.92
N GLN A 142 7.84 17.97 -16.94
CA GLN A 142 7.48 16.68 -16.34
C GLN A 142 6.21 16.12 -16.97
N ASP A 143 6.32 14.97 -17.60
CA ASP A 143 5.23 14.23 -18.23
C ASP A 143 4.64 13.18 -17.28
N LEU A 144 3.44 12.68 -17.60
CA LEU A 144 2.66 11.81 -16.73
C LEU A 144 2.36 10.46 -17.39
N LEU A 145 2.84 9.37 -16.77
CA LEU A 145 2.55 7.99 -17.18
C LEU A 145 1.66 7.29 -16.14
N LEU A 146 0.52 6.77 -16.58
CA LEU A 146 -0.47 6.09 -15.76
C LEU A 146 -0.54 4.60 -16.14
N VAL A 147 -0.31 3.73 -15.15
CA VAL A 147 -0.41 2.28 -15.30
C VAL A 147 -1.88 1.85 -15.26
N ASN A 148 -2.26 0.89 -16.09
CA ASN A 148 -3.62 0.39 -16.21
C ASN A 148 -3.68 -1.14 -16.00
N GLY A 149 -4.82 -1.64 -15.54
CA GLY A 149 -5.13 -3.08 -15.57
C GLY A 149 -5.80 -3.49 -16.88
N ASP A 150 -6.30 -4.72 -16.93
CA ASP A 150 -6.96 -5.30 -18.11
C ASP A 150 -8.27 -6.03 -17.75
N TYR A 151 -9.07 -6.34 -18.77
CA TYR A 151 -10.29 -7.13 -18.66
C TYR A 151 -9.95 -8.61 -18.47
N TRP A 152 -10.46 -9.24 -17.40
CA TRP A 152 -10.33 -10.68 -17.23
C TRP A 152 -10.90 -11.47 -18.44
N PRO A 153 -10.33 -12.64 -18.78
CA PRO A 153 -10.80 -13.46 -19.88
C PRO A 153 -12.32 -13.67 -19.87
N GLY A 154 -12.96 -13.36 -21.00
CA GLY A 154 -14.42 -13.44 -21.19
C GLY A 154 -15.21 -12.16 -20.84
N HIS A 155 -14.58 -11.13 -20.24
CA HIS A 155 -15.27 -9.91 -19.80
C HIS A 155 -15.04 -8.67 -20.67
N ALA A 156 -14.20 -8.78 -21.72
CA ALA A 156 -14.02 -7.69 -22.68
C ALA A 156 -15.36 -7.28 -23.34
N PRO A 157 -15.64 -5.97 -23.53
CA PRO A 157 -16.92 -5.42 -23.97
C PRO A 157 -17.18 -5.60 -25.49
N GLY A 158 -17.13 -6.85 -25.95
CA GLY A 158 -17.34 -7.24 -27.35
C GLY A 158 -16.30 -6.65 -28.29
N THR A 159 -16.69 -6.38 -29.54
CA THR A 159 -15.83 -5.78 -30.58
C THR A 159 -16.03 -4.26 -30.69
N ALA A 160 -16.52 -3.60 -29.63
CA ALA A 160 -17.07 -2.24 -29.68
C ALA A 160 -16.20 -1.17 -29.01
N ALA A 161 -15.37 -1.56 -28.04
CA ALA A 161 -14.35 -0.69 -27.43
C ALA A 161 -12.96 -1.31 -27.65
N PRO A 162 -11.89 -0.49 -27.71
CA PRO A 162 -10.52 -1.00 -27.68
C PRO A 162 -10.22 -1.69 -26.33
N PRO A 163 -9.20 -2.55 -26.25
CA PRO A 163 -8.69 -3.01 -24.96
C PRO A 163 -8.11 -1.82 -24.17
N PRO A 164 -8.07 -1.89 -22.82
CA PRO A 164 -7.42 -0.88 -22.00
C PRO A 164 -5.91 -0.92 -22.24
N VAL A 165 -5.30 0.26 -22.28
CA VAL A 165 -3.86 0.46 -22.45
C VAL A 165 -3.30 1.30 -21.30
N MET A 166 -1.98 1.26 -21.11
CA MET A 166 -1.27 2.28 -20.32
C MET A 166 -1.53 3.66 -20.94
N ALA A 167 -1.39 4.76 -20.20
CA ALA A 167 -1.57 6.11 -20.75
C ALA A 167 -0.40 7.04 -20.46
N LEU A 168 0.25 7.54 -21.50
CA LEU A 168 1.31 8.55 -21.44
C LEU A 168 0.76 9.90 -21.93
N TYR A 169 0.88 10.90 -21.07
CA TYR A 169 0.42 12.26 -21.26
C TYR A 169 1.64 13.20 -21.29
N ARG A 170 1.93 13.83 -22.44
CA ARG A 170 2.98 14.86 -22.52
C ARG A 170 2.45 16.20 -22.03
N ASN A 171 3.19 16.86 -21.17
CA ASN A 171 2.96 18.21 -20.69
C ASN A 171 3.29 19.27 -21.77
N ASP A 172 2.83 20.51 -21.61
CA ASP A 172 3.28 21.68 -22.39
C ASP A 172 4.11 22.68 -21.55
N GLY A 173 4.41 22.29 -20.32
CA GLY A 173 5.11 23.09 -19.32
C GLY A 173 4.20 24.03 -18.53
N THR A 174 2.88 23.96 -18.72
CA THR A 174 1.87 24.77 -18.00
C THR A 174 0.83 23.93 -17.26
N GLY A 175 1.18 22.68 -16.91
CA GLY A 175 0.25 21.72 -16.30
C GLY A 175 -0.85 21.25 -17.24
N ARG A 176 -0.68 21.41 -18.56
CA ARG A 176 -1.62 20.96 -19.59
C ARG A 176 -1.04 19.80 -20.37
N PHE A 177 -1.83 18.76 -20.48
CA PHE A 177 -1.40 17.47 -20.97
C PHE A 177 -2.09 17.09 -22.28
N THR A 178 -1.36 16.35 -23.12
CA THR A 178 -1.86 15.72 -24.35
C THR A 178 -1.58 14.23 -24.27
N ASP A 179 -2.59 13.38 -24.45
CA ASP A 179 -2.37 11.94 -24.65
C ASP A 179 -1.51 11.71 -25.89
N VAL A 180 -0.31 11.18 -25.69
CA VAL A 180 0.66 10.81 -26.73
C VAL A 180 0.91 9.30 -26.78
N THR A 181 0.23 8.52 -25.93
CA THR A 181 0.40 7.07 -25.69
C THR A 181 0.74 6.29 -26.96
N LYS A 182 -0.07 6.48 -28.01
CA LYS A 182 0.03 5.75 -29.26
C LYS A 182 1.19 6.20 -30.15
N ASP A 183 1.43 7.51 -30.23
CA ASP A 183 2.51 8.04 -31.07
C ASP A 183 3.88 7.74 -30.43
N ALA A 184 3.94 7.75 -29.10
CA ALA A 184 5.05 7.27 -28.29
C ALA A 184 5.19 5.72 -28.28
N GLY A 185 4.19 4.95 -28.73
CA GLY A 185 4.27 3.48 -28.83
C GLY A 185 3.99 2.69 -27.54
N LEU A 186 3.34 3.30 -26.55
CA LEU A 186 2.88 2.68 -25.31
C LEU A 186 1.38 2.27 -25.36
N ASP A 187 0.77 2.14 -26.56
CA ASP A 187 -0.61 1.63 -26.73
C ASP A 187 -0.72 0.11 -26.53
N VAL A 188 -0.08 -0.38 -25.45
CA VAL A 188 0.03 -1.78 -25.06
C VAL A 188 -0.97 -2.14 -23.97
N SER A 189 -1.57 -3.34 -24.10
CA SER A 189 -2.58 -3.87 -23.20
C SER A 189 -2.06 -5.11 -22.45
N PHE A 190 -2.17 -5.09 -21.13
CA PHE A 190 -1.93 -6.18 -20.19
C PHE A 190 -2.38 -5.73 -18.79
N TYR A 191 -2.49 -6.67 -17.85
CA TYR A 191 -2.87 -6.37 -16.47
C TYR A 191 -1.66 -5.82 -15.68
N GLY A 192 -1.37 -4.53 -15.87
CA GLY A 192 -0.27 -3.82 -15.21
C GLY A 192 -0.50 -3.60 -13.72
N MET A 193 0.58 -3.33 -13.00
CA MET A 193 0.59 -3.06 -11.56
C MET A 193 1.28 -1.72 -11.27
N GLY A 194 2.60 -1.69 -11.42
CA GLY A 194 3.46 -0.54 -11.15
C GLY A 194 4.43 -0.25 -12.27
N VAL A 195 5.28 0.75 -12.04
CA VAL A 195 6.25 1.27 -13.00
C VAL A 195 7.58 1.61 -12.33
N ALA A 196 8.68 1.43 -13.05
CA ALA A 196 10.00 2.01 -12.78
C ALA A 196 10.50 2.79 -14.01
N THR A 197 11.24 3.86 -13.76
CA THR A 197 11.78 4.78 -14.77
C THR A 197 13.25 5.04 -14.51
N GLY A 198 14.06 5.01 -15.57
CA GLY A 198 15.50 5.31 -15.53
C GLY A 198 16.16 5.00 -16.88
N ASP A 199 17.22 5.71 -17.23
CA ASP A 199 18.03 5.47 -18.44
C ASP A 199 18.95 4.25 -18.24
N TYR A 200 18.48 3.04 -18.62
CA TYR A 200 19.20 1.80 -18.29
C TYR A 200 20.37 1.49 -19.21
N ASP A 201 20.45 2.13 -20.39
CA ASP A 201 21.59 2.00 -21.31
C ASP A 201 22.41 3.29 -21.49
N ASN A 202 22.27 4.25 -20.56
CA ASN A 202 23.12 5.44 -20.44
C ASN A 202 23.17 6.30 -21.74
N ASP A 203 22.11 6.33 -22.57
CA ASP A 203 22.02 7.08 -23.85
C ASP A 203 21.40 8.48 -23.72
N GLY A 204 20.79 8.78 -22.57
CA GLY A 204 20.21 10.08 -22.21
C GLY A 204 18.68 10.17 -22.33
N TRP A 205 17.98 9.03 -22.42
CA TRP A 205 16.53 8.97 -22.61
C TRP A 205 15.91 7.99 -21.62
N VAL A 206 14.97 8.47 -20.77
CA VAL A 206 14.42 7.68 -19.67
C VAL A 206 13.57 6.52 -20.20
N ASP A 207 13.95 5.29 -19.84
CA ASP A 207 13.24 4.07 -20.18
C ASP A 207 12.13 3.74 -19.18
N VAL A 208 11.25 2.80 -19.54
CA VAL A 208 10.08 2.43 -18.74
C VAL A 208 9.99 0.92 -18.56
N PHE A 209 10.00 0.48 -17.30
CA PHE A 209 9.68 -0.89 -16.91
C PHE A 209 8.30 -0.95 -16.24
N PHE A 210 7.44 -1.88 -16.65
CA PHE A 210 6.14 -2.14 -16.05
C PHE A 210 6.10 -3.51 -15.36
N THR A 211 5.60 -3.53 -14.13
CA THR A 211 5.24 -4.78 -13.44
C THR A 211 3.82 -5.21 -13.76
N ALA A 212 3.53 -6.51 -13.65
CA ALA A 212 2.23 -7.07 -14.03
C ALA A 212 1.78 -8.25 -13.16
N VAL A 213 0.52 -8.65 -13.33
CA VAL A 213 0.08 -10.02 -13.03
C VAL A 213 0.55 -10.91 -14.18
N GLY A 214 1.56 -11.76 -13.92
CA GLY A 214 2.25 -12.54 -14.94
C GLY A 214 3.50 -11.84 -15.47
N ARG A 215 3.64 -11.73 -16.81
CA ARG A 215 4.87 -11.21 -17.44
C ARG A 215 4.99 -9.69 -17.34
N ASN A 216 6.13 -9.23 -16.82
CA ASN A 216 6.55 -7.83 -16.82
C ASN A 216 6.97 -7.38 -18.24
N ARG A 217 7.19 -6.08 -18.43
CA ARG A 217 7.67 -5.52 -19.71
C ARG A 217 8.69 -4.40 -19.52
N LEU A 218 9.74 -4.39 -20.35
CA LEU A 218 10.69 -3.28 -20.47
C LEU A 218 10.55 -2.60 -21.84
N PHE A 219 10.51 -1.27 -21.84
CA PHE A 219 10.40 -0.43 -23.03
C PHE A 219 11.59 0.53 -23.11
N HIS A 220 12.40 0.36 -24.15
CA HIS A 220 13.53 1.22 -24.46
C HIS A 220 13.05 2.49 -25.19
N ASN A 221 13.50 3.67 -24.76
CA ASN A 221 13.05 4.98 -25.26
C ASN A 221 13.89 5.44 -26.47
N GLU A 222 13.44 5.12 -27.68
CA GLU A 222 14.06 5.55 -28.95
C GLU A 222 13.75 7.04 -29.29
N ARG A 223 13.98 7.93 -28.31
CA ARG A 223 13.88 9.39 -28.35
C ARG A 223 12.45 9.94 -28.46
N GLY A 224 11.73 9.83 -27.34
CA GLY A 224 10.30 10.12 -27.27
C GLY A 224 9.43 9.02 -27.89
N ARG A 225 10.00 7.83 -28.11
CA ARG A 225 9.28 6.70 -28.73
C ARG A 225 9.76 5.35 -28.21
N PHE A 226 8.89 4.69 -27.48
CA PHE A 226 9.15 3.42 -26.82
C PHE A 226 9.13 2.21 -27.78
N ARG A 227 10.01 1.25 -27.52
CA ARG A 227 10.04 -0.08 -28.15
C ARG A 227 10.22 -1.15 -27.08
N GLU A 228 9.33 -2.13 -27.05
CA GLU A 228 9.44 -3.26 -26.11
C GLU A 228 10.74 -4.06 -26.37
N VAL A 229 11.51 -4.29 -25.31
CA VAL A 229 12.79 -5.04 -25.29
C VAL A 229 12.75 -6.27 -24.36
N THR A 230 11.66 -6.47 -23.61
CA THR A 230 11.47 -7.50 -22.56
C THR A 230 12.18 -8.85 -22.78
N ASP A 231 11.93 -9.54 -23.89
CA ASP A 231 12.52 -10.88 -24.17
C ASP A 231 14.01 -10.84 -24.56
N VAL A 232 14.52 -9.68 -24.98
CA VAL A 232 15.95 -9.47 -25.29
C VAL A 232 16.71 -9.08 -24.03
N ALA A 233 16.14 -8.19 -23.22
CA ALA A 233 16.72 -7.74 -21.96
C ALA A 233 16.72 -8.84 -20.86
N GLY A 234 15.81 -9.81 -20.93
CA GLY A 234 15.72 -10.95 -20.00
C GLY A 234 14.79 -10.74 -18.80
N VAL A 235 14.35 -9.50 -18.55
CA VAL A 235 13.62 -9.06 -17.34
C VAL A 235 12.12 -9.41 -17.29
N ALA A 236 11.70 -10.46 -18.01
CA ALA A 236 10.29 -10.81 -18.20
C ALA A 236 9.56 -11.34 -16.95
N GLY A 237 10.30 -11.89 -15.98
CA GLY A 237 9.76 -12.70 -14.88
C GLY A 237 9.17 -14.06 -15.33
N ASP A 238 8.73 -14.87 -14.37
CA ASP A 238 7.92 -16.05 -14.66
C ASP A 238 6.45 -15.63 -14.84
N ALA A 239 5.82 -16.08 -15.93
CA ALA A 239 4.44 -15.73 -16.29
C ALA A 239 3.35 -16.19 -15.29
N ARG A 240 3.73 -16.82 -14.17
CA ARG A 240 2.86 -17.30 -13.09
C ARG A 240 3.04 -16.53 -11.77
N GLU A 241 4.02 -15.64 -11.68
CA GLU A 241 4.21 -14.78 -10.52
C GLU A 241 3.44 -13.46 -10.70
N TRP A 242 3.44 -12.63 -9.65
CA TRP A 242 2.78 -11.33 -9.64
C TRP A 242 3.76 -10.29 -9.10
N SER A 243 4.28 -9.47 -10.02
CA SER A 243 5.21 -8.39 -9.69
C SER A 243 4.48 -7.10 -9.34
N THR A 244 5.10 -6.29 -8.47
CA THR A 244 4.47 -5.14 -7.84
C THR A 244 5.41 -3.93 -7.86
N GLY A 245 6.08 -3.60 -6.76
CA GLY A 245 7.04 -2.49 -6.73
C GLY A 245 8.27 -2.78 -7.59
N SER A 246 8.89 -1.74 -8.13
CA SER A 246 10.12 -1.86 -8.91
C SER A 246 10.93 -0.58 -8.82
N ALA A 247 12.25 -0.70 -8.91
CA ALA A 247 13.18 0.43 -8.94
C ALA A 247 14.35 0.11 -9.85
N PHE A 248 14.77 1.10 -10.65
CA PHE A 248 16.13 1.11 -11.18
C PHE A 248 17.08 1.65 -10.10
N LEU A 249 18.24 1.05 -9.98
CA LEU A 249 19.27 1.38 -8.99
C LEU A 249 20.65 0.91 -9.47
N ASP A 250 21.71 1.51 -8.94
CA ASP A 250 23.11 1.14 -9.21
C ASP A 250 23.61 0.44 -7.94
N TYR A 251 23.46 -0.91 -7.84
CA TYR A 251 23.60 -1.59 -6.53
C TYR A 251 25.03 -2.04 -6.19
N ASP A 252 25.88 -2.27 -7.19
CA ASP A 252 27.30 -2.58 -6.99
C ASP A 252 28.27 -1.44 -7.40
N ASN A 253 27.73 -0.24 -7.69
CA ASN A 253 28.46 1.00 -7.99
C ASN A 253 29.37 0.89 -9.24
N ASP A 254 28.88 0.21 -10.28
CA ASP A 254 29.56 0.05 -11.57
C ASP A 254 29.24 1.19 -12.57
N GLY A 255 28.06 1.81 -12.47
CA GLY A 255 27.63 2.96 -13.27
C GLY A 255 26.57 2.68 -14.35
N ASP A 256 26.16 1.43 -14.56
CA ASP A 256 24.92 1.09 -15.28
C ASP A 256 23.75 0.86 -14.29
N LEU A 257 22.49 1.01 -14.72
CA LEU A 257 21.32 0.83 -13.84
C LEU A 257 20.81 -0.62 -13.86
N ASP A 258 20.90 -1.28 -12.71
CA ASP A 258 20.25 -2.55 -12.38
C ASP A 258 18.74 -2.36 -12.16
N LEU A 259 18.01 -3.47 -12.09
CA LEU A 259 16.56 -3.48 -11.89
C LEU A 259 16.14 -4.43 -10.75
N PHE A 260 15.65 -3.86 -9.66
CA PHE A 260 14.96 -4.59 -8.59
C PHE A 260 13.47 -4.68 -8.88
N VAL A 261 12.88 -5.87 -8.70
CA VAL A 261 11.45 -6.12 -8.89
C VAL A 261 10.86 -6.91 -7.72
N ALA A 262 9.98 -6.27 -6.96
CA ALA A 262 9.19 -6.93 -5.94
C ALA A 262 8.17 -7.89 -6.56
N ASN A 263 7.94 -9.01 -5.88
CA ASN A 263 6.79 -9.89 -6.12
C ASN A 263 5.94 -10.00 -4.84
N TYR A 264 4.65 -10.24 -5.03
CA TYR A 264 3.65 -10.20 -3.97
C TYR A 264 3.30 -11.62 -3.47
N VAL A 265 2.20 -12.21 -3.93
CA VAL A 265 1.73 -13.52 -3.49
C VAL A 265 1.53 -14.48 -4.65
N HIS A 266 1.70 -15.78 -4.40
CA HIS A 266 1.49 -16.82 -5.41
C HIS A 266 -0.02 -16.96 -5.69
N TRP A 267 -0.49 -16.19 -6.67
CA TRP A 267 -1.90 -16.02 -7.00
C TRP A 267 -2.28 -16.74 -8.28
N SER A 268 -3.48 -17.32 -8.28
CA SER A 268 -4.20 -17.63 -9.51
C SER A 268 -5.70 -17.45 -9.26
N ARG A 269 -6.46 -17.23 -10.33
CA ARG A 269 -7.93 -17.13 -10.28
C ARG A 269 -8.55 -18.39 -9.69
N GLU A 270 -7.97 -19.57 -9.92
CA GLU A 270 -8.40 -20.85 -9.34
C GLU A 270 -8.15 -20.92 -7.83
N ILE A 271 -7.00 -20.42 -7.35
CA ILE A 271 -6.66 -20.37 -5.93
C ILE A 271 -7.61 -19.40 -5.20
N ASP A 272 -7.80 -18.20 -5.74
CA ASP A 272 -8.66 -17.16 -5.19
C ASP A 272 -10.15 -17.59 -5.12
N LEU A 273 -10.67 -18.18 -6.21
CA LEU A 273 -12.01 -18.75 -6.24
C LEU A 273 -12.16 -19.91 -5.24
N ALA A 274 -11.11 -20.71 -5.01
CA ALA A 274 -11.11 -21.83 -4.06
C ALA A 274 -10.97 -21.40 -2.58
N ILE A 275 -10.24 -20.30 -2.30
CA ILE A 275 -10.20 -19.66 -0.97
C ILE A 275 -11.59 -19.15 -0.60
N GLY A 276 -12.31 -18.57 -1.57
CA GLY A 276 -13.76 -18.35 -1.44
C GLY A 276 -14.14 -17.37 -0.32
N PHE A 277 -13.29 -16.39 -0.01
CA PHE A 277 -13.42 -15.52 1.16
C PHE A 277 -14.76 -14.74 1.18
N GLN A 278 -15.30 -14.54 2.38
CA GLN A 278 -16.59 -13.90 2.60
C GLN A 278 -16.60 -13.02 3.84
N LEU A 279 -17.27 -11.87 3.74
CA LEU A 279 -17.58 -10.99 4.86
C LEU A 279 -19.06 -11.16 5.26
N THR A 280 -19.29 -11.48 6.54
CA THR A 280 -20.61 -11.68 7.13
C THR A 280 -21.47 -10.43 7.00
N GLY A 281 -22.42 -10.43 6.06
CA GLY A 281 -23.31 -9.31 5.77
C GLY A 281 -23.21 -8.80 4.32
N ILE A 282 -22.09 -9.05 3.63
CA ILE A 282 -21.85 -8.66 2.23
C ILE A 282 -21.92 -9.88 1.32
N GLY A 283 -21.31 -11.00 1.71
CA GLY A 283 -21.12 -12.18 0.86
C GLY A 283 -19.67 -12.34 0.45
N ARG A 284 -19.40 -12.70 -0.83
CA ARG A 284 -18.03 -12.85 -1.35
C ARG A 284 -17.30 -11.50 -1.29
N ALA A 285 -16.04 -11.55 -0.87
CA ALA A 285 -15.21 -10.40 -0.61
C ALA A 285 -13.75 -10.68 -0.99
N TYR A 286 -12.94 -9.63 -1.17
CA TYR A 286 -11.51 -9.75 -1.44
C TYR A 286 -10.79 -10.45 -0.28
N GLY A 287 -10.05 -11.53 -0.59
CA GLY A 287 -9.40 -12.38 0.41
C GLY A 287 -8.15 -11.74 1.03
N PRO A 288 -7.91 -11.90 2.35
CA PRO A 288 -6.71 -11.36 2.98
C PRO A 288 -5.44 -12.08 2.48
N PRO A 289 -4.33 -11.36 2.24
CA PRO A 289 -3.09 -11.91 1.68
C PRO A 289 -2.48 -13.06 2.50
N THR A 290 -2.79 -13.14 3.80
CA THR A 290 -2.44 -14.28 4.69
C THR A 290 -2.89 -15.65 4.18
N THR A 291 -3.89 -15.71 3.29
CA THR A 291 -4.39 -16.96 2.70
C THR A 291 -3.59 -17.47 1.50
N PHE A 292 -2.70 -16.64 0.94
CA PHE A 292 -1.80 -16.99 -0.17
C PHE A 292 -0.36 -17.21 0.33
N ALA A 293 0.43 -17.99 -0.41
CA ALA A 293 1.87 -18.11 -0.18
C ALA A 293 2.60 -16.81 -0.59
N GLY A 294 3.73 -16.51 0.06
CA GLY A 294 4.63 -15.46 -0.40
C GLY A 294 5.38 -15.86 -1.67
N THR A 295 6.13 -14.92 -2.23
CA THR A 295 6.94 -15.10 -3.45
C THR A 295 8.38 -14.64 -3.21
N TYR A 296 9.25 -14.75 -4.22
CA TYR A 296 10.61 -14.19 -4.17
C TYR A 296 10.67 -12.93 -5.03
N PRO A 297 11.28 -11.82 -4.58
CA PRO A 297 11.64 -10.72 -5.47
C PRO A 297 12.71 -11.14 -6.50
N TYR A 298 12.83 -10.35 -7.57
CA TYR A 298 13.93 -10.42 -8.53
C TYR A 298 14.93 -9.27 -8.31
N LEU A 299 16.21 -9.54 -8.55
CA LEU A 299 17.23 -8.54 -8.83
C LEU A 299 17.92 -8.95 -10.14
N TYR A 300 17.84 -8.06 -11.11
CA TYR A 300 18.44 -8.19 -12.42
C TYR A 300 19.64 -7.24 -12.48
N ARG A 301 20.87 -7.77 -12.46
CA ARG A 301 22.07 -6.94 -12.69
C ARG A 301 22.17 -6.59 -14.17
N ASN A 302 22.47 -5.35 -14.50
CA ASN A 302 22.76 -4.92 -15.86
C ASN A 302 24.09 -5.55 -16.33
N ASP A 303 24.16 -5.99 -17.58
CA ASP A 303 25.40 -6.54 -18.18
C ASP A 303 26.07 -5.54 -19.16
N GLY A 304 25.60 -4.28 -19.19
CA GLY A 304 26.20 -3.15 -19.91
C GLY A 304 26.01 -3.17 -21.44
N ASP A 305 25.46 -4.25 -22.00
CA ASP A 305 25.13 -4.42 -23.42
C ASP A 305 23.62 -4.31 -23.73
N GLY A 306 22.83 -3.95 -22.71
CA GLY A 306 21.37 -3.86 -22.78
C GLY A 306 20.64 -5.17 -22.46
N THR A 307 21.36 -6.18 -21.98
CA THR A 307 20.81 -7.40 -21.35
C THR A 307 21.08 -7.42 -19.85
N PHE A 308 20.33 -8.26 -19.11
CA PHE A 308 20.44 -8.38 -17.67
C PHE A 308 20.55 -9.84 -17.21
N THR A 309 21.28 -10.06 -16.11
CA THR A 309 21.41 -11.35 -15.43
C THR A 309 20.56 -11.40 -14.16
N ASP A 310 19.72 -12.42 -14.01
CA ASP A 310 19.01 -12.72 -12.74
C ASP A 310 20.02 -13.20 -11.67
N VAL A 311 20.38 -12.30 -10.75
CA VAL A 311 21.30 -12.56 -9.63
C VAL A 311 20.57 -12.85 -8.32
N SER A 312 19.23 -12.85 -8.32
CA SER A 312 18.37 -12.82 -7.12
C SER A 312 18.70 -13.87 -6.04
N ARG A 313 19.18 -15.05 -6.46
CA ARG A 313 19.54 -16.15 -5.55
C ARG A 313 20.95 -16.01 -4.97
N GLU A 314 21.89 -15.43 -5.73
CA GLU A 314 23.28 -15.28 -5.33
C GLU A 314 23.54 -13.97 -4.58
N SER A 315 22.78 -12.91 -4.88
CA SER A 315 22.77 -11.66 -4.10
C SER A 315 22.08 -11.79 -2.74
N GLY A 316 21.39 -12.90 -2.45
CA GLY A 316 20.85 -13.21 -1.11
C GLY A 316 19.44 -12.68 -0.81
N ILE A 317 18.79 -11.98 -1.73
CA ILE A 317 17.45 -11.38 -1.52
C ILE A 317 16.29 -12.39 -1.40
N GLN A 318 16.54 -13.69 -1.66
CA GLN A 318 15.53 -14.75 -1.59
C GLN A 318 15.38 -15.33 -0.18
N VAL A 319 14.51 -14.71 0.62
CA VAL A 319 14.29 -15.09 2.04
C VAL A 319 13.19 -16.15 2.20
N ASP A 320 13.58 -17.30 2.73
CA ASP A 320 12.69 -18.41 3.13
C ASP A 320 11.96 -18.14 4.46
N ASN A 321 10.71 -18.59 4.56
CA ASN A 321 10.00 -18.68 5.83
C ASN A 321 10.54 -19.87 6.65
N PRO A 322 11.10 -19.66 7.86
CA PRO A 322 11.80 -20.70 8.61
C PRO A 322 10.89 -21.81 9.16
N ALA A 323 9.56 -21.63 9.13
CA ALA A 323 8.59 -22.64 9.58
C ALA A 323 8.04 -23.50 8.43
N THR A 324 8.11 -23.04 7.19
CA THR A 324 7.52 -23.73 6.02
C THR A 324 8.51 -24.05 4.89
N SER A 325 9.69 -23.41 4.87
CA SER A 325 10.65 -23.47 3.75
C SER A 325 9.99 -23.15 2.40
N GLN A 326 9.23 -22.04 2.40
CA GLN A 326 8.56 -21.44 1.25
C GLN A 326 8.93 -19.94 1.23
N PRO A 327 8.81 -19.25 0.08
CA PRO A 327 9.14 -17.83 -0.02
C PRO A 327 8.34 -17.00 0.98
N MET A 328 9.02 -16.08 1.68
CA MET A 328 8.40 -15.30 2.75
C MET A 328 7.87 -13.93 2.32
N ALA A 329 8.44 -13.31 1.27
CA ALA A 329 8.10 -11.94 0.88
C ALA A 329 6.64 -11.82 0.38
N LYS A 330 6.06 -10.65 0.62
CA LYS A 330 4.74 -10.22 0.12
C LYS A 330 4.80 -8.74 -0.21
N THR A 331 5.75 -8.38 -1.05
CA THR A 331 6.22 -7.01 -1.16
C THR A 331 5.27 -6.16 -2.02
N LEU A 332 5.03 -4.92 -1.58
CA LEU A 332 4.22 -3.93 -2.29
C LEU A 332 4.95 -2.59 -2.48
N GLY A 333 5.80 -2.20 -1.53
CA GLY A 333 6.62 -1.00 -1.56
C GLY A 333 8.09 -1.34 -1.58
N VAL A 334 8.87 -0.54 -2.31
CA VAL A 334 10.33 -0.66 -2.45
C VAL A 334 10.90 0.74 -2.24
N ALA A 335 11.85 0.90 -1.34
CA ALA A 335 12.60 2.12 -1.14
C ALA A 335 14.10 1.79 -1.09
N PRO A 336 14.84 1.94 -2.22
CA PRO A 336 16.29 1.79 -2.25
C PRO A 336 16.94 3.08 -1.73
N MET A 337 17.81 2.97 -0.73
CA MET A 337 18.55 4.09 -0.14
C MET A 337 19.69 3.57 0.75
N ASP A 338 20.65 4.43 1.09
CA ASP A 338 21.85 4.13 1.89
C ASP A 338 21.54 4.37 3.39
N VAL A 339 21.40 3.32 4.22
CA VAL A 339 20.95 3.46 5.63
C VAL A 339 22.06 3.85 6.61
N ASP A 340 23.31 3.47 6.35
CA ASP A 340 24.43 3.62 7.31
C ASP A 340 25.52 4.60 6.87
N GLY A 341 25.50 5.02 5.61
CA GLY A 341 26.42 5.99 5.01
C GLY A 341 27.69 5.39 4.42
N ASP A 342 27.73 4.09 4.10
CA ASP A 342 28.90 3.46 3.47
C ASP A 342 29.05 3.75 1.96
N GLY A 343 27.97 4.22 1.31
CA GLY A 343 27.94 4.60 -0.10
C GLY A 343 27.33 3.55 -1.05
N PHE A 344 26.86 2.41 -0.55
CA PHE A 344 26.07 1.45 -1.33
C PHE A 344 24.56 1.61 -1.08
N LEU A 345 23.73 1.24 -2.06
CA LEU A 345 22.28 1.27 -1.90
C LEU A 345 21.78 -0.01 -1.21
N ASP A 346 21.18 0.14 -0.03
CA ASP A 346 20.34 -0.86 0.62
C ASP A 346 18.93 -0.84 0.03
N ILE A 347 18.12 -1.85 0.37
CA ILE A 347 16.73 -1.95 -0.11
C ILE A 347 15.77 -2.23 1.06
N PHE A 348 14.95 -1.26 1.42
CA PHE A 348 13.80 -1.46 2.31
C PHE A 348 12.58 -1.96 1.53
N LEU A 349 11.94 -3.02 2.03
CA LEU A 349 10.73 -3.61 1.45
C LEU A 349 9.56 -3.59 2.42
N ALA A 350 8.50 -2.86 2.05
CA ALA A 350 7.20 -2.94 2.71
C ALA A 350 6.50 -4.24 2.31
N ASN A 351 6.20 -5.08 3.31
CA ASN A 351 5.66 -6.43 3.13
C ASN A 351 4.28 -6.60 3.79
N ASP A 352 3.33 -7.10 3.02
CA ASP A 352 1.93 -7.22 3.42
C ASP A 352 1.66 -8.49 4.26
N THR A 353 1.23 -8.32 5.51
CA THR A 353 0.92 -9.38 6.50
C THR A 353 2.09 -10.27 6.93
N VAL A 354 3.32 -9.90 6.58
CA VAL A 354 4.58 -10.55 7.00
C VAL A 354 5.61 -9.47 7.36
N ARG A 355 6.76 -9.83 7.93
CA ARG A 355 7.74 -8.81 8.37
C ARG A 355 8.27 -7.98 7.20
N ASN A 356 8.44 -6.67 7.39
CA ASN A 356 9.22 -5.84 6.46
C ASN A 356 10.67 -6.36 6.40
N PHE A 357 11.31 -6.22 5.24
CA PHE A 357 12.72 -6.55 5.08
C PHE A 357 13.53 -5.25 4.93
N LEU A 358 14.75 -5.27 5.43
CA LEU A 358 15.78 -4.32 5.07
C LEU A 358 16.99 -5.13 4.62
N PHE A 359 17.25 -5.11 3.31
CA PHE A 359 18.41 -5.76 2.71
C PHE A 359 19.59 -4.80 2.75
N HIS A 360 20.48 -5.04 3.71
CA HIS A 360 21.71 -4.29 3.86
C HIS A 360 22.73 -4.78 2.82
N ASN A 361 23.18 -3.91 1.93
CA ASN A 361 24.21 -4.19 0.94
C ASN A 361 25.54 -4.50 1.64
N GLN A 362 26.37 -5.37 1.08
CA GLN A 362 27.65 -5.76 1.68
C GLN A 362 28.87 -5.23 0.90
N GLY A 363 28.64 -4.46 -0.18
CA GLY A 363 29.71 -3.90 -1.03
C GLY A 363 30.47 -4.94 -1.86
N ASP A 364 30.00 -6.20 -1.88
CA ASP A 364 30.55 -7.31 -2.66
C ASP A 364 29.55 -7.91 -3.67
N GLY A 365 28.43 -7.22 -3.88
CA GLY A 365 27.31 -7.66 -4.71
C GLY A 365 26.28 -8.53 -3.98
N SER A 366 26.44 -8.77 -2.68
CA SER A 366 25.48 -9.49 -1.85
C SER A 366 24.76 -8.61 -0.82
N PHE A 367 23.59 -9.07 -0.37
CA PHE A 367 22.74 -8.42 0.62
C PHE A 367 22.49 -9.33 1.83
N GLN A 368 22.29 -8.70 3.00
CA GLN A 368 21.86 -9.38 4.22
C GLN A 368 20.52 -8.81 4.71
N GLU A 369 19.51 -9.68 4.93
CA GLU A 369 18.24 -9.24 5.54
C GLU A 369 18.43 -8.97 7.04
N GLN A 370 18.35 -7.70 7.43
CA GLN A 370 18.60 -7.22 8.79
C GLN A 370 17.40 -6.53 9.44
N GLY A 371 16.20 -6.58 8.84
CA GLY A 371 15.02 -5.84 9.30
C GLY A 371 14.60 -6.12 10.75
N ILE A 372 14.81 -7.35 11.24
CA ILE A 372 14.60 -7.69 12.66
C ILE A 372 15.69 -7.07 13.56
N MET A 373 16.95 -7.11 13.12
CA MET A 373 18.09 -6.61 13.91
C MET A 373 18.11 -5.08 13.99
N LEU A 374 17.67 -4.42 12.91
CA LEU A 374 17.60 -2.96 12.78
C LEU A 374 16.25 -2.38 13.24
N GLY A 375 15.26 -3.20 13.62
CA GLY A 375 14.02 -2.74 14.26
C GLY A 375 12.88 -2.32 13.33
N VAL A 376 13.03 -2.46 12.01
CA VAL A 376 12.03 -2.04 11.00
C VAL A 376 11.04 -3.14 10.57
N ALA A 377 11.27 -4.38 11.00
CA ALA A 377 10.52 -5.56 10.59
C ALA A 377 9.05 -5.61 11.03
N PHE A 378 8.68 -4.92 12.12
CA PHE A 378 7.39 -5.05 12.81
C PHE A 378 6.96 -3.72 13.40
N ASP A 379 5.65 -3.56 13.66
CA ASP A 379 5.14 -2.41 14.40
C ASP A 379 5.68 -2.35 15.84
N ARG A 380 5.45 -1.22 16.51
CA ARG A 380 5.75 -1.02 17.95
C ARG A 380 5.17 -2.06 18.93
N ASN A 381 4.31 -2.99 18.51
CA ASN A 381 3.74 -4.06 19.31
C ASN A 381 4.35 -5.44 18.97
N GLY A 382 5.23 -5.53 17.97
CA GLY A 382 5.82 -6.78 17.48
C GLY A 382 4.93 -7.55 16.49
N ALA A 383 3.97 -6.88 15.85
CA ALA A 383 3.11 -7.44 14.82
C ALA A 383 3.61 -7.06 13.40
N ALA A 384 3.35 -7.95 12.44
CA ALA A 384 3.42 -7.58 11.03
C ALA A 384 2.12 -6.87 10.64
N THR A 385 2.23 -5.72 9.96
CA THR A 385 1.10 -4.96 9.41
C THR A 385 0.76 -5.44 8.00
N GLY A 386 -0.39 -5.02 7.48
CA GLY A 386 -0.59 -4.97 6.03
C GLY A 386 0.13 -3.75 5.47
N ALA A 387 1.44 -3.85 5.22
CA ALA A 387 2.25 -2.76 4.70
C ALA A 387 2.16 -2.67 3.15
N MET A 388 1.87 -1.48 2.64
CA MET A 388 1.75 -1.18 1.21
C MET A 388 2.96 -0.38 0.71
N GLY A 389 2.90 0.95 0.71
CA GLY A 389 3.97 1.80 0.21
C GLY A 389 4.99 2.20 1.27
N SER A 390 6.18 2.63 0.84
CA SER A 390 7.26 3.09 1.71
C SER A 390 8.10 4.21 1.10
N ASP A 391 8.60 5.13 1.93
CA ASP A 391 9.55 6.17 1.52
C ASP A 391 10.48 6.55 2.69
N ALA A 392 11.64 7.14 2.39
CA ALA A 392 12.69 7.42 3.39
C ALA A 392 13.37 8.79 3.18
N THR A 393 13.59 9.53 4.28
CA THR A 393 14.34 10.80 4.26
C THR A 393 14.78 11.28 5.65
N TYR A 394 15.73 12.22 5.70
CA TYR A 394 16.14 12.95 6.91
C TYR A 394 15.15 14.07 7.24
N TYR A 395 13.91 13.72 7.61
CA TYR A 395 12.78 14.66 7.73
C TYR A 395 12.98 15.76 8.79
N ARG A 396 13.81 15.53 9.81
CA ARG A 396 14.17 16.56 10.82
C ARG A 396 15.33 17.47 10.39
N ASN A 397 15.94 17.22 9.23
CA ASN A 397 17.23 17.78 8.79
C ASN A 397 18.36 17.55 9.83
N ASP A 398 18.30 16.42 10.54
CA ASP A 398 19.33 15.89 11.43
C ASP A 398 19.84 14.54 10.91
N ASP A 399 20.73 13.88 11.66
CA ASP A 399 21.31 12.57 11.30
C ASP A 399 20.41 11.37 11.61
N ASN A 400 19.11 11.58 11.84
CA ASN A 400 18.15 10.50 12.06
C ASN A 400 17.31 10.27 10.80
N LEU A 401 17.52 9.14 10.13
CA LEU A 401 16.71 8.72 8.99
C LEU A 401 15.31 8.31 9.46
N GLY A 402 14.27 8.83 8.81
CA GLY A 402 12.90 8.35 8.95
C GLY A 402 12.45 7.53 7.74
N VAL A 403 11.96 6.31 7.96
CA VAL A 403 11.30 5.45 6.95
C VAL A 403 9.81 5.38 7.27
N ALA A 404 8.98 5.98 6.43
CA ALA A 404 7.52 5.96 6.56
C ALA A 404 6.92 4.76 5.80
N VAL A 405 5.88 4.13 6.37
CA VAL A 405 5.18 2.99 5.76
C VAL A 405 3.67 3.14 5.86
N GLY A 406 2.99 3.03 4.73
CA GLY A 406 1.52 3.00 4.64
C GLY A 406 0.99 1.62 5.04
N ASN A 407 0.04 1.59 5.98
CA ASN A 407 -0.48 0.34 6.57
C ASN A 407 -2.02 0.20 6.39
N PHE A 408 -2.56 -0.97 6.77
CA PHE A 408 -3.96 -1.33 6.55
C PHE A 408 -4.93 -0.62 7.50
N ALA A 409 -6.22 -0.58 7.14
CA ALA A 409 -7.27 0.03 7.94
C ALA A 409 -7.37 -0.54 9.37
N ASN A 410 -7.34 0.37 10.36
CA ASN A 410 -7.25 0.12 11.82
C ASN A 410 -5.83 -0.14 12.35
N GLU A 411 -4.83 -0.27 11.48
CA GLU A 411 -3.40 -0.24 11.82
C GLU A 411 -2.88 1.20 11.68
N MET A 412 -1.84 1.58 12.42
CA MET A 412 -1.23 2.91 12.29
C MET A 412 -0.22 2.89 11.16
N SER A 413 -0.10 3.97 10.36
CA SER A 413 1.07 4.12 9.50
C SER A 413 2.33 4.26 10.34
N SER A 414 3.35 3.46 10.04
CA SER A 414 4.61 3.43 10.79
C SER A 414 5.54 4.55 10.36
N LEU A 415 6.39 5.01 11.29
CA LEU A 415 7.54 5.86 11.00
C LEU A 415 8.71 5.31 11.81
N TYR A 416 9.57 4.55 11.15
CA TYR A 416 10.77 3.99 11.74
C TYR A 416 11.87 5.06 11.72
N VAL A 417 12.36 5.47 12.89
CA VAL A 417 13.41 6.51 13.02
C VAL A 417 14.68 5.89 13.58
N SER A 418 15.82 6.07 12.89
CA SER A 418 17.12 5.59 13.36
C SER A 418 17.62 6.41 14.56
N GLU A 419 18.15 5.78 15.61
CA GLU A 419 18.90 6.48 16.66
C GLU A 419 20.38 6.62 16.25
N GLY A 420 20.73 7.67 15.48
CA GLY A 420 22.11 7.98 15.11
C GLY A 420 22.79 6.91 14.23
N GLY A 421 22.10 6.46 13.18
CA GLY A 421 22.55 5.43 12.24
C GLY A 421 21.77 4.12 12.38
N ALA A 422 21.88 3.45 13.53
CA ALA A 422 21.11 2.23 13.84
C ALA A 422 21.09 1.92 15.34
N PRO A 423 20.05 1.26 15.88
CA PRO A 423 18.86 0.72 15.19
C PRO A 423 17.72 1.76 15.04
N PHE A 424 16.58 1.32 14.50
CA PHE A 424 15.36 2.10 14.33
C PHE A 424 14.28 1.79 15.38
N ALA A 425 13.39 2.75 15.64
CA ALA A 425 12.17 2.59 16.44
C ALA A 425 10.92 3.18 15.74
N ASP A 426 9.75 2.54 15.90
CA ASP A 426 8.46 3.03 15.38
C ASP A 426 7.89 4.17 16.24
N GLU A 427 8.33 5.39 15.93
CA GLU A 427 7.96 6.64 16.59
C GLU A 427 6.73 7.31 15.97
N SER A 428 5.99 6.63 15.11
CA SER A 428 4.75 7.13 14.48
C SER A 428 3.77 7.82 15.44
N ILE A 429 3.63 7.33 16.68
CA ILE A 429 2.78 7.93 17.72
C ILE A 429 3.43 9.17 18.34
N GLY A 430 4.74 9.13 18.63
CA GLY A 430 5.49 10.26 19.19
C GLY A 430 5.53 11.43 18.22
N GLU A 431 5.70 11.14 16.93
CA GLU A 431 5.80 12.10 15.85
C GLU A 431 4.43 12.59 15.30
N GLY A 432 3.31 12.09 15.82
CA GLY A 432 1.96 12.61 15.52
C GLY A 432 1.21 11.94 14.36
N ILE A 433 1.86 11.06 13.59
CA ILE A 433 1.27 10.36 12.42
C ILE A 433 0.30 9.26 12.84
N GLY A 434 0.71 8.38 13.76
CA GLY A 434 0.09 7.06 13.96
C GLY A 434 -1.36 7.13 14.42
N THR A 435 -1.67 7.98 15.40
CA THR A 435 -3.05 8.13 15.89
C THR A 435 -3.98 8.75 14.84
N ALA A 436 -3.46 9.63 13.97
CA ALA A 436 -4.23 10.34 12.96
C ALA A 436 -4.37 9.57 11.63
N SER A 437 -3.47 8.63 11.34
CA SER A 437 -3.54 7.71 10.18
C SER A 437 -4.39 6.47 10.47
N ARG A 438 -4.49 5.99 11.72
CA ARG A 438 -5.06 4.69 12.12
C ARG A 438 -6.37 4.24 11.44
N LEU A 439 -7.27 5.14 11.04
CA LEU A 439 -8.53 4.76 10.40
C LEU A 439 -8.42 4.58 8.88
N ALA A 440 -7.38 5.11 8.23
CA ALA A 440 -7.17 5.00 6.80
C ALA A 440 -6.57 3.65 6.40
N LEU A 441 -6.80 3.24 5.16
CA LEU A 441 -6.00 2.24 4.45
C LEU A 441 -5.07 3.00 3.50
N THR A 442 -3.78 3.09 3.85
CA THR A 442 -2.79 3.90 3.11
C THR A 442 -2.02 3.06 2.11
N PHE A 443 -2.05 3.47 0.84
CA PHE A 443 -1.26 2.88 -0.24
C PHE A 443 0.00 3.71 -0.52
N GLY A 444 -0.11 4.73 -1.39
CA GLY A 444 0.97 5.67 -1.64
C GLY A 444 1.31 6.49 -0.39
N VAL A 445 2.61 6.65 -0.13
CA VAL A 445 3.16 7.45 0.97
C VAL A 445 4.49 8.01 0.50
N PHE A 446 4.74 9.31 0.72
CA PHE A 446 6.02 9.93 0.37
C PHE A 446 6.29 11.19 1.20
N PHE A 447 7.57 11.55 1.29
CA PHE A 447 8.05 12.79 1.86
C PHE A 447 8.32 13.83 0.77
N PHE A 448 7.85 15.06 0.99
CA PHE A 448 8.02 16.21 0.08
C PHE A 448 7.86 17.52 0.87
N ASP A 449 8.22 18.67 0.29
CA ASP A 449 8.26 19.98 0.97
C ASP A 449 7.16 20.87 0.36
N TYR A 450 5.93 20.83 0.91
CA TYR A 450 4.77 21.45 0.24
C TYR A 450 4.66 22.95 0.50
N ASP A 451 5.14 23.39 1.66
CA ASP A 451 5.13 24.81 2.05
C ASP A 451 6.41 25.56 1.63
N LEU A 452 7.39 24.84 1.07
CA LEU A 452 8.70 25.34 0.65
C LEU A 452 9.53 25.99 1.79
N ASP A 453 9.33 25.59 3.05
CA ASP A 453 10.08 26.11 4.19
C ASP A 453 11.37 25.31 4.53
N GLY A 454 11.60 24.18 3.86
CA GLY A 454 12.84 23.41 3.90
C GLY A 454 12.75 22.10 4.70
N ARG A 455 11.56 21.66 5.10
CA ARG A 455 11.35 20.45 5.91
C ARG A 455 10.42 19.48 5.19
N PRO A 456 10.79 18.20 5.02
CA PRO A 456 9.89 17.21 4.42
C PRO A 456 8.65 16.95 5.28
N ASP A 457 7.50 17.35 4.75
CA ASP A 457 6.16 16.93 5.11
C ASP A 457 5.90 15.47 4.67
N LEU A 458 4.84 14.86 5.16
CA LEU A 458 4.44 13.49 4.78
C LEU A 458 3.06 13.47 4.12
N PHE A 459 2.96 12.89 2.93
CA PHE A 459 1.70 12.67 2.22
C PHE A 459 1.27 11.20 2.24
N GLN A 460 -0.04 10.94 2.18
CA GLN A 460 -0.66 9.62 2.17
C GLN A 460 -1.87 9.56 1.23
N ALA A 461 -1.82 8.65 0.25
CA ALA A 461 -2.94 8.30 -0.64
C ALA A 461 -3.73 7.12 -0.04
N ASN A 462 -5.02 7.35 0.23
CA ASN A 462 -5.85 6.41 0.99
C ASN A 462 -7.05 5.90 0.18
N GLY A 463 -7.46 4.66 0.44
CA GLY A 463 -8.65 4.06 -0.16
C GLY A 463 -8.79 2.59 0.23
N HIS A 464 -9.94 2.20 0.78
CA HIS A 464 -10.16 0.83 1.25
C HIS A 464 -10.25 -0.17 0.07
N LEU A 465 -10.13 -1.48 0.34
CA LEU A 465 -10.26 -2.51 -0.71
C LEU A 465 -11.73 -2.75 -1.09
N GLU A 466 -12.62 -2.77 -0.10
CA GLU A 466 -14.03 -3.12 -0.26
C GLU A 466 -14.99 -1.94 -0.36
N GLU A 467 -15.87 -2.00 -1.35
CA GLU A 467 -16.94 -1.04 -1.65
C GLU A 467 -17.97 -0.92 -0.52
N ASP A 468 -18.48 -2.06 -0.05
CA ASP A 468 -19.54 -2.16 0.96
C ASP A 468 -19.01 -2.25 2.41
N ILE A 469 -17.74 -1.92 2.66
CA ILE A 469 -17.09 -2.11 3.98
C ILE A 469 -17.88 -1.49 5.14
N ASN A 470 -18.56 -0.36 4.91
CA ASN A 470 -19.38 0.33 5.91
C ASN A 470 -20.59 -0.49 6.40
N LEU A 471 -20.98 -1.57 5.70
CA LEU A 471 -22.05 -2.48 6.13
C LEU A 471 -21.58 -3.43 7.25
N VAL A 472 -20.28 -3.67 7.38
CA VAL A 472 -19.70 -4.56 8.40
C VAL A 472 -18.80 -3.84 9.41
N GLN A 473 -18.20 -2.72 9.01
CA GLN A 473 -17.40 -1.82 9.86
C GLN A 473 -17.86 -0.38 9.63
N SER A 474 -18.82 0.12 10.41
CA SER A 474 -19.48 1.42 10.15
C SER A 474 -18.59 2.68 10.33
N SER A 475 -17.33 2.51 10.74
CA SER A 475 -16.29 3.55 10.78
C SER A 475 -15.34 3.52 9.58
N GLN A 476 -15.51 2.55 8.68
CA GLN A 476 -14.72 2.39 7.46
C GLN A 476 -15.55 2.72 6.23
N HIS A 477 -14.91 3.30 5.22
CA HIS A 477 -15.51 3.69 3.95
C HIS A 477 -14.60 3.31 2.78
N TYR A 478 -15.19 3.00 1.63
CA TYR A 478 -14.44 2.61 0.43
C TYR A 478 -13.52 3.73 -0.06
N ALA A 479 -14.13 4.89 -0.36
CA ALA A 479 -13.38 6.10 -0.64
C ALA A 479 -13.01 6.80 0.68
N GLN A 480 -11.76 7.25 0.78
CA GLN A 480 -11.17 7.82 1.99
C GLN A 480 -10.42 9.12 1.65
N LEU A 481 -10.35 10.07 2.59
CA LEU A 481 -9.59 11.30 2.36
C LEU A 481 -8.10 10.99 2.26
N PRO A 482 -7.34 11.58 1.31
CA PRO A 482 -5.90 11.62 1.41
C PRO A 482 -5.49 12.36 2.70
N GLN A 483 -4.26 12.14 3.17
CA GLN A 483 -3.75 12.81 4.37
C GLN A 483 -2.41 13.48 4.10
N LEU A 484 -2.36 14.77 4.38
CA LEU A 484 -1.14 15.55 4.42
C LEU A 484 -0.78 15.83 5.89
N PHE A 485 0.51 15.76 6.20
CA PHE A 485 1.05 15.96 7.53
C PHE A 485 2.19 16.98 7.47
N TRP A 486 1.92 18.19 7.97
CA TRP A 486 2.89 19.26 8.01
C TRP A 486 3.95 19.01 9.06
N ASN A 487 5.21 19.09 8.67
CA ASN A 487 6.37 18.99 9.54
C ASN A 487 6.62 20.34 10.21
N CYS A 488 6.15 20.51 11.44
CA CYS A 488 6.29 21.75 12.22
C CYS A 488 7.67 21.96 12.87
N GLY A 489 8.65 21.10 12.56
CA GLY A 489 10.07 21.34 12.82
C GLY A 489 10.66 20.67 14.08
N PRO A 490 12.00 20.71 14.21
CA PRO A 490 12.72 19.91 15.21
C PRO A 490 12.43 20.32 16.67
N ASP A 491 12.12 21.59 16.92
CA ASP A 491 11.78 22.12 18.24
C ASP A 491 10.38 21.70 18.75
N ALA A 492 9.56 21.07 17.91
CA ALA A 492 8.22 20.62 18.28
C ALA A 492 8.26 19.25 18.97
N GLN A 493 7.35 19.05 19.95
CA GLN A 493 7.24 17.77 20.69
C GLN A 493 6.92 16.57 19.76
N ALA A 494 6.21 16.83 18.68
CA ALA A 494 5.93 15.91 17.58
C ALA A 494 6.17 16.68 16.29
N ALA A 495 6.95 16.14 15.35
CA ALA A 495 7.26 16.82 14.10
C ALA A 495 6.00 17.02 13.26
N PHE A 496 5.13 16.01 13.12
CA PHE A 496 4.04 16.03 12.16
C PHE A 496 2.69 16.44 12.76
N ARG A 497 1.97 17.30 12.04
CA ARG A 497 0.60 17.72 12.34
C ARG A 497 -0.27 17.51 11.11
N ARG A 498 -1.33 16.70 11.23
CA ARG A 498 -2.27 16.48 10.13
C ARG A 498 -2.85 17.81 9.66
N VAL A 499 -2.66 18.11 8.39
CA VAL A 499 -3.32 19.23 7.70
C VAL A 499 -4.79 18.85 7.50
N LEU A 500 -5.68 19.80 7.75
CA LEU A 500 -7.11 19.67 7.46
C LEU A 500 -7.43 20.51 6.22
N PRO A 501 -8.30 20.03 5.31
CA PRO A 501 -8.65 20.77 4.10
C PRO A 501 -9.21 22.15 4.41
N PHE A 502 -8.86 23.17 3.61
CA PHE A 502 -9.22 24.55 3.89
C PHE A 502 -10.72 24.84 3.71
N ASP A 503 -11.32 24.33 2.63
CA ASP A 503 -12.77 24.22 2.44
C ASP A 503 -13.12 23.05 1.49
N ASP A 504 -14.41 22.79 1.26
CA ASP A 504 -14.92 21.65 0.47
C ASP A 504 -14.41 21.58 -0.99
N ARG A 505 -13.71 22.60 -1.49
CA ARG A 505 -13.17 22.65 -2.87
C ARG A 505 -11.73 22.13 -2.98
N ASP A 506 -10.99 22.20 -1.88
CA ASP A 506 -9.63 21.70 -1.70
C ASP A 506 -9.50 20.24 -2.18
N GLY A 507 -8.42 19.90 -2.89
CA GLY A 507 -8.16 18.54 -3.35
C GLY A 507 -8.15 17.53 -2.19
N LEU A 508 -7.65 17.95 -1.03
CA LEU A 508 -7.61 17.14 0.19
C LEU A 508 -9.00 16.89 0.82
N ALA A 509 -10.03 17.65 0.42
CA ALA A 509 -11.40 17.47 0.92
C ALA A 509 -12.17 16.32 0.24
N ARG A 510 -11.62 15.72 -0.83
CA ARG A 510 -12.31 14.73 -1.66
C ARG A 510 -11.94 13.30 -1.25
N PRO A 511 -12.90 12.44 -0.88
CA PRO A 511 -12.62 11.01 -0.62
C PRO A 511 -12.31 10.27 -1.93
N LEU A 512 -11.14 9.64 -2.00
CA LEU A 512 -10.62 8.91 -3.17
C LEU A 512 -10.52 7.41 -2.88
N VAL A 513 -10.39 6.59 -3.93
CA VAL A 513 -9.96 5.18 -3.81
C VAL A 513 -8.47 5.10 -4.16
N GLY A 514 -7.65 5.86 -3.43
CA GLY A 514 -6.26 6.14 -3.76
C GLY A 514 -5.36 4.90 -3.79
N ARG A 515 -4.42 4.86 -4.74
CA ARG A 515 -3.39 3.81 -4.85
C ARG A 515 -1.99 4.41 -5.00
N GLY A 516 -1.44 4.37 -6.21
CA GLY A 516 -0.20 5.05 -6.54
C GLY A 516 -0.36 6.55 -6.38
N ALA A 517 0.71 7.20 -5.94
CA ALA A 517 0.79 8.65 -5.86
C ALA A 517 2.25 9.08 -6.00
N ALA A 518 2.46 10.19 -6.67
CA ALA A 518 3.77 10.76 -6.93
C ALA A 518 3.68 12.30 -6.89
N PHE A 519 4.83 12.96 -6.75
CA PHE A 519 4.94 14.41 -6.76
C PHE A 519 5.93 14.92 -7.83
N GLY A 520 5.72 16.15 -8.26
CA GLY A 520 6.61 16.89 -9.14
C GLY A 520 6.00 18.22 -9.58
N ASP A 521 6.84 19.20 -9.91
CA ASP A 521 6.42 20.53 -10.41
C ASP A 521 5.91 20.43 -11.86
N MET A 522 4.59 20.58 -12.09
CA MET A 522 3.96 20.35 -13.40
C MET A 522 3.73 21.62 -14.24
N ASP A 523 3.68 22.81 -13.65
CA ASP A 523 3.56 24.09 -14.37
C ASP A 523 4.79 25.01 -14.28
N ASN A 524 5.91 24.47 -13.79
CA ASN A 524 7.26 25.07 -13.71
C ASN A 524 7.32 26.34 -12.82
N ASP A 525 6.44 26.41 -11.83
CA ASP A 525 6.36 27.44 -10.79
C ASP A 525 7.46 27.27 -9.73
N GLY A 526 7.81 26.02 -9.43
CA GLY A 526 8.89 25.61 -8.53
C GLY A 526 8.46 25.04 -7.18
N ASP A 527 7.16 24.91 -6.93
CA ASP A 527 6.62 24.06 -5.86
C ASP A 527 6.14 22.68 -6.40
N PRO A 528 5.96 21.65 -5.54
CA PRO A 528 5.62 20.30 -6.00
C PRO A 528 4.11 19.99 -5.99
N ASP A 529 3.58 19.60 -7.15
CA ASP A 529 2.22 19.09 -7.30
C ASP A 529 2.10 17.62 -6.88
N ILE A 530 0.87 17.12 -6.76
CA ILE A 530 0.60 15.72 -6.42
C ILE A 530 -0.37 15.09 -7.43
N VAL A 531 0.01 13.95 -7.99
CA VAL A 531 -0.92 13.05 -8.70
C VAL A 531 -1.27 11.84 -7.85
N ILE A 532 -2.54 11.43 -7.86
CA ILE A 532 -3.09 10.28 -7.14
C ILE A 532 -3.89 9.42 -8.12
N THR A 533 -3.55 8.15 -8.28
CA THR A 533 -4.35 7.21 -9.06
C THR A 533 -5.51 6.64 -8.22
N GLN A 534 -6.55 6.13 -8.89
CA GLN A 534 -7.68 5.52 -8.20
C GLN A 534 -8.10 4.21 -8.88
N VAL A 535 -8.42 3.18 -8.07
CA VAL A 535 -8.99 1.92 -8.57
C VAL A 535 -10.34 2.19 -9.24
N GLY A 536 -10.48 1.82 -10.52
CA GLY A 536 -11.75 1.86 -11.24
C GLY A 536 -12.26 3.27 -11.60
N ARG A 537 -11.39 4.30 -11.55
CA ARG A 537 -11.77 5.73 -11.65
C ARG A 537 -10.71 6.55 -12.39
N ARG A 538 -11.01 7.84 -12.61
CA ARG A 538 -10.02 8.85 -13.04
C ARG A 538 -8.97 9.06 -11.93
N PRO A 539 -7.72 9.42 -12.27
CA PRO A 539 -6.76 9.94 -11.29
C PRO A 539 -7.23 11.30 -10.78
N VAL A 540 -6.47 11.88 -9.85
CA VAL A 540 -6.58 13.28 -9.45
C VAL A 540 -5.19 13.92 -9.58
N LEU A 541 -5.07 14.97 -10.38
CA LEU A 541 -3.93 15.89 -10.36
C LEU A 541 -4.31 17.10 -9.51
N MET A 542 -3.63 17.24 -8.38
CA MET A 542 -3.77 18.34 -7.44
C MET A 542 -2.59 19.30 -7.62
N ARG A 543 -2.84 20.47 -8.22
CA ARG A 543 -1.84 21.53 -8.21
C ARG A 543 -1.74 22.13 -6.81
N ASN A 544 -0.54 22.41 -6.36
CA ASN A 544 -0.27 23.18 -5.15
C ASN A 544 -0.39 24.68 -5.49
N ASP A 545 -1.35 25.40 -4.90
CA ASP A 545 -1.50 26.85 -5.11
C ASP A 545 -0.80 27.63 -3.98
N GLN A 546 0.53 27.73 -4.05
CA GLN A 546 1.33 28.35 -2.99
C GLN A 546 1.12 29.87 -2.87
N THR A 547 0.98 30.36 -1.62
CA THR A 547 0.72 31.78 -1.32
C THR A 547 1.61 32.39 -0.22
N LEU A 548 2.46 31.60 0.45
CA LEU A 548 3.34 32.05 1.52
C LEU A 548 4.45 33.01 1.04
N GLY A 549 4.75 33.03 -0.26
CA GLY A 549 5.88 33.80 -0.80
C GLY A 549 7.24 33.25 -0.36
N HIS A 550 7.27 31.95 -0.01
CA HIS A 550 8.48 31.19 0.21
C HIS A 550 9.30 31.04 -1.09
N ARG A 551 10.46 30.42 -0.96
CA ARG A 551 11.49 30.33 -2.01
C ARG A 551 11.91 28.90 -2.16
N TRP A 552 12.29 28.54 -3.37
CA TRP A 552 12.66 27.18 -3.73
C TRP A 552 14.02 27.15 -4.43
N LEU A 553 14.59 25.96 -4.52
CA LEU A 553 15.69 25.61 -5.40
C LEU A 553 15.41 24.21 -5.94
N ARG A 554 15.33 24.07 -7.27
CA ARG A 554 15.23 22.75 -7.93
C ARG A 554 16.59 22.39 -8.50
N ILE A 555 17.06 21.16 -8.27
CA ILE A 555 18.35 20.66 -8.72
C ILE A 555 18.14 19.38 -9.54
N GLY A 556 18.46 19.44 -10.83
CA GLY A 556 18.61 18.24 -11.67
C GLY A 556 20.08 17.83 -11.70
N LEU A 557 20.38 16.55 -11.48
CA LEU A 557 21.74 16.03 -11.66
C LEU A 557 21.94 15.42 -13.05
N THR A 558 23.18 15.08 -13.36
CA THR A 558 23.58 14.32 -14.55
C THR A 558 24.89 13.62 -14.24
N GLY A 559 24.87 12.29 -14.29
CA GLY A 559 26.07 11.46 -14.18
C GLY A 559 27.00 11.67 -15.37
N ASN A 560 28.21 11.10 -15.29
CA ASN A 560 29.18 11.21 -16.38
C ASN A 560 29.10 10.05 -17.39
N SER A 561 28.31 9.00 -17.08
CA SER A 561 28.15 7.78 -17.90
C SER A 561 29.47 7.15 -18.35
N LEU A 562 30.53 7.41 -17.58
CA LEU A 562 31.64 6.48 -17.44
C LEU A 562 31.10 5.32 -16.59
N GLY A 563 31.56 4.11 -16.82
CA GLY A 563 31.13 2.95 -16.03
C GLY A 563 30.88 1.70 -16.86
N LYS A 564 30.29 1.78 -18.06
CA LYS A 564 29.84 0.61 -18.85
C LYS A 564 30.71 -0.65 -18.75
N GLY A 565 30.30 -1.61 -17.91
CA GLY A 565 31.04 -2.85 -17.61
C GLY A 565 32.47 -2.68 -17.06
N ASN A 566 32.75 -1.61 -16.32
CA ASN A 566 34.04 -1.18 -15.79
C ASN A 566 33.88 -0.41 -14.48
N THR A 567 34.38 -0.96 -13.37
CA THR A 567 34.35 -0.34 -12.03
C THR A 567 34.76 1.14 -12.02
N GLY A 568 33.80 2.04 -11.80
CA GLY A 568 34.03 3.45 -11.50
C GLY A 568 33.41 4.43 -12.50
N GLY A 569 32.30 5.03 -12.10
CA GLY A 569 31.61 6.10 -12.81
C GLY A 569 30.26 6.40 -12.14
N VAL A 570 29.34 7.06 -12.83
CA VAL A 570 27.98 7.30 -12.32
C VAL A 570 26.98 7.27 -13.46
N ASN A 571 25.93 6.46 -13.27
CA ASN A 571 24.74 6.34 -14.13
C ASN A 571 24.14 7.69 -14.54
N ARG A 572 23.55 7.75 -15.73
CA ARG A 572 23.20 9.01 -16.43
C ARG A 572 22.28 9.93 -15.63
N ASP A 573 21.33 9.34 -14.90
CA ASP A 573 20.34 10.01 -14.05
C ASP A 573 20.89 10.41 -12.67
N ALA A 574 22.08 9.89 -12.30
CA ALA A 574 22.71 10.01 -10.99
C ALA A 574 21.85 9.46 -9.83
N ILE A 575 21.09 8.40 -10.08
CA ILE A 575 20.36 7.64 -9.06
C ILE A 575 21.35 7.18 -7.97
N GLY A 576 20.93 7.33 -6.71
CA GLY A 576 21.75 7.10 -5.52
C GLY A 576 22.49 8.34 -5.02
N ALA A 577 22.73 9.36 -5.86
CA ALA A 577 23.45 10.57 -5.46
C ALA A 577 22.70 11.38 -4.39
N TRP A 578 23.44 11.96 -3.45
CA TRP A 578 22.91 12.86 -2.42
C TRP A 578 23.24 14.32 -2.73
N VAL A 579 22.28 15.21 -2.45
CA VAL A 579 22.48 16.66 -2.54
C VAL A 579 22.21 17.29 -1.17
N GLU A 580 23.20 18.06 -0.71
CA GLU A 580 23.12 18.87 0.51
C GLU A 580 22.96 20.35 0.14
N VAL A 581 21.97 21.04 0.74
CA VAL A 581 21.74 22.49 0.55
C VAL A 581 21.70 23.17 1.92
N THR A 582 22.62 24.11 2.15
CA THR A 582 22.73 24.84 3.42
C THR A 582 22.18 26.26 3.32
N THR A 583 21.29 26.62 4.24
CA THR A 583 20.74 27.97 4.45
C THR A 583 20.78 28.36 5.92
N GLY A 584 21.74 29.22 6.29
CA GLY A 584 21.93 29.76 7.63
C GLY A 584 22.36 28.72 8.68
N HIS A 585 21.39 28.00 9.23
CA HIS A 585 21.59 26.94 10.24
C HIS A 585 20.91 25.61 9.86
N ILE A 586 20.21 25.57 8.73
CA ILE A 586 19.57 24.37 8.20
C ILE A 586 20.45 23.81 7.08
N THR A 587 20.75 22.52 7.11
CA THR A 587 21.26 21.78 5.95
C THR A 587 20.25 20.71 5.60
N GLN A 588 19.67 20.81 4.41
CA GLN A 588 18.76 19.81 3.88
C GLN A 588 19.55 18.75 3.12
N ARG A 589 19.19 17.48 3.30
CA ARG A 589 19.68 16.35 2.50
C ARG A 589 18.52 15.74 1.70
N ARG A 590 18.75 15.44 0.42
CA ARG A 590 17.82 14.71 -0.46
C ARG A 590 18.63 13.76 -1.35
N GLN A 591 18.11 12.57 -1.62
CA GLN A 591 18.72 11.59 -2.52
C GLN A 591 17.97 11.55 -3.85
N VAL A 592 18.69 11.46 -4.97
CA VAL A 592 18.12 11.15 -6.28
C VAL A 592 17.67 9.69 -6.26
N MET A 593 16.37 9.49 -6.07
CA MET A 593 15.70 8.21 -6.14
C MET A 593 14.25 8.46 -6.56
N PRO A 594 13.82 8.04 -7.77
CA PRO A 594 12.46 8.24 -8.23
C PRO A 594 11.48 7.26 -7.57
N ALA A 595 11.92 6.04 -7.23
CA ALA A 595 11.07 4.99 -6.67
C ALA A 595 10.64 5.33 -5.23
N ARG A 596 9.36 5.70 -5.04
CA ARG A 596 8.79 6.08 -3.74
C ARG A 596 7.35 5.62 -3.57
N GLY A 597 6.97 5.32 -2.33
CA GLY A 597 5.61 4.97 -1.96
C GLY A 597 5.18 3.61 -2.50
N TYR A 598 4.07 3.60 -3.25
CA TYR A 598 3.42 2.38 -3.75
C TYR A 598 3.38 2.41 -5.28
N LEU A 599 4.10 1.46 -5.91
CA LEU A 599 4.06 1.21 -7.36
C LEU A 599 4.40 2.40 -8.28
N SER A 600 5.02 3.47 -7.74
CA SER A 600 5.08 4.80 -8.38
C SER A 600 6.49 5.38 -8.40
N GLN A 601 6.69 6.34 -9.30
CA GLN A 601 7.94 7.09 -9.50
C GLN A 601 7.67 8.60 -9.42
N VAL A 602 8.46 9.32 -8.62
CA VAL A 602 8.44 10.80 -8.53
C VAL A 602 9.45 11.42 -9.51
N GLU A 603 9.37 12.74 -9.70
CA GLU A 603 10.31 13.44 -10.57
C GLU A 603 11.78 13.30 -10.10
N LEU A 604 12.73 13.27 -11.05
CA LEU A 604 14.17 13.27 -10.74
C LEU A 604 14.72 14.61 -10.21
N PRO A 605 14.23 15.80 -10.62
CA PRO A 605 14.65 17.07 -10.04
C PRO A 605 14.35 17.17 -8.53
N LEU A 606 15.39 17.42 -7.73
CA LEU A 606 15.28 17.56 -6.28
C LEU A 606 14.83 18.97 -5.90
N THR A 607 13.64 19.09 -5.30
CA THR A 607 13.09 20.34 -4.76
C THR A 607 13.52 20.58 -3.32
N PHE A 608 14.04 21.78 -3.06
CA PHE A 608 14.46 22.26 -1.74
C PHE A 608 13.71 23.54 -1.37
N GLY A 609 12.89 23.51 -0.32
CA GLY A 609 12.33 24.71 0.28
C GLY A 609 13.43 25.55 0.93
N LEU A 610 13.37 26.87 0.77
CA LEU A 610 14.30 27.84 1.35
C LEU A 610 13.59 28.81 2.30
N GLY A 611 12.27 28.67 2.47
CA GLY A 611 11.42 29.57 3.24
C GLY A 611 11.60 31.02 2.80
N THR A 612 12.05 31.86 3.73
CA THR A 612 12.33 33.29 3.44
C THR A 612 13.79 33.59 3.10
N ALA A 613 14.68 32.58 3.08
CA ALA A 613 16.12 32.75 2.89
C ALA A 613 16.47 33.28 1.50
N ARG A 614 17.29 34.34 1.44
CA ARG A 614 17.68 35.03 0.19
C ARG A 614 19.06 34.61 -0.34
N HIS A 615 19.74 33.74 0.38
CA HIS A 615 21.08 33.27 0.07
C HIS A 615 21.16 31.79 0.41
N ILE A 616 21.95 31.07 -0.38
CA ILE A 616 22.30 29.68 -0.17
C ILE A 616 23.79 29.70 0.15
N ASP A 617 24.15 29.25 1.34
CA ASP A 617 25.52 29.37 1.86
C ASP A 617 26.44 28.27 1.30
N GLY A 618 25.86 27.14 0.87
CA GLY A 618 26.55 26.06 0.18
C GLY A 618 25.58 25.08 -0.49
N VAL A 619 26.03 24.44 -1.56
CA VAL A 619 25.38 23.30 -2.21
C VAL A 619 26.47 22.28 -2.53
N ARG A 620 26.32 21.06 -2.00
CA ARG A 620 27.24 19.93 -2.24
C ARG A 620 26.47 18.80 -2.91
N VAL A 621 27.08 18.18 -3.91
CA VAL A 621 26.66 16.88 -4.44
C VAL A 621 27.64 15.83 -3.95
N SER A 622 27.16 14.72 -3.42
CA SER A 622 27.90 13.48 -3.17
C SER A 622 27.40 12.43 -4.15
N TRP A 623 28.31 11.87 -4.94
CA TRP A 623 28.02 10.96 -6.04
C TRP A 623 28.19 9.48 -5.61
N PRO A 624 27.51 8.51 -6.28
CA PRO A 624 27.64 7.08 -5.96
C PRO A 624 29.09 6.54 -5.93
N ASP A 625 29.98 7.01 -6.81
CA ASP A 625 31.40 6.66 -6.81
C ASP A 625 32.24 7.24 -5.63
N GLY A 626 31.57 7.72 -4.57
CA GLY A 626 32.20 8.30 -3.37
C GLY A 626 32.87 9.67 -3.60
N THR A 627 32.76 10.27 -4.79
CA THR A 627 33.28 11.62 -5.04
C THR A 627 32.28 12.70 -4.61
N SER A 628 32.76 13.92 -4.35
CA SER A 628 31.87 15.04 -4.02
C SER A 628 32.26 16.34 -4.74
N GLN A 629 31.25 17.20 -4.96
CA GLN A 629 31.34 18.40 -5.77
C GLN A 629 30.63 19.58 -5.10
N GLU A 630 31.39 20.61 -4.72
CA GLU A 630 30.88 21.90 -4.25
C GLU A 630 30.41 22.78 -5.43
N ILE A 631 29.25 23.40 -5.30
CA ILE A 631 28.55 24.13 -6.37
C ILE A 631 28.43 25.63 -6.00
N PRO A 632 29.32 26.49 -6.50
CA PRO A 632 29.34 27.91 -6.12
C PRO A 632 28.30 28.74 -6.88
N GLY A 633 27.62 29.65 -6.17
CA GLY A 633 26.85 30.74 -6.78
C GLY A 633 25.42 30.40 -7.21
N VAL A 634 24.83 29.33 -6.66
CA VAL A 634 23.42 28.97 -6.88
C VAL A 634 22.47 30.05 -6.31
N GLY A 635 21.35 30.29 -7.00
CA GLY A 635 20.34 31.29 -6.63
C GLY A 635 19.03 30.68 -6.13
N ALA A 636 18.36 31.38 -5.22
CA ALA A 636 16.98 31.08 -4.82
C ALA A 636 15.98 31.42 -5.95
N ASN A 637 14.89 30.67 -6.04
CA ASN A 637 13.90 30.69 -7.11
C ASN A 637 14.56 30.40 -8.49
N SER A 638 15.29 29.29 -8.59
CA SER A 638 15.86 28.83 -9.85
C SER A 638 15.97 27.30 -9.92
N PHE A 639 15.82 26.76 -11.13
CA PHE A 639 16.18 25.39 -11.47
C PHE A 639 17.61 25.38 -12.03
N VAL A 640 18.45 24.48 -11.53
CA VAL A 640 19.83 24.30 -12.01
C VAL A 640 20.09 22.84 -12.38
N ARG A 641 20.70 22.62 -13.55
CA ARG A 641 21.22 21.31 -13.97
C ARG A 641 22.71 21.22 -13.62
N ILE A 642 23.14 20.12 -13.00
CA ILE A 642 24.48 19.93 -12.46
C ILE A 642 25.09 18.65 -13.01
N GLU A 643 26.10 18.80 -13.85
CA GLU A 643 26.88 17.70 -14.42
C GLU A 643 28.01 17.27 -13.46
N LYS A 644 28.26 15.97 -13.42
CA LYS A 644 29.46 15.36 -12.82
C LYS A 644 30.71 15.70 -13.65
N ARG A 645 31.84 15.98 -12.99
CA ARG A 645 33.12 16.39 -13.60
C ARG A 645 34.14 15.26 -13.70
#